data_AF-A0A1I4YNM4-F1
#
_entry.id   AF-A0A1I4YNM4-F1
#
_cell.length_a   1.000
_cell.length_b   1.000
_cell.length_c   1.000
_cell.angle_alpha   90.00
_cell.angle_beta   90.00
_cell.angle_gamma   90.00
#
_symmetry.space_group_name_H-M   'P 1'
#
loop_
_entity.id
_entity.type
_entity.pdbx_description
1 polymer ?
#
loop_
_entity_poly.entity_id
_entity_poly.type
_entity_poly.pdbx_seq_one_letter_code
_entity_poly.pdbx_strand_id
1 'polypeptide(L)'
;MGWQKNGECLDFNTLPGASARGDLATYTLYLIVPKIYLEYDLPDWNPPSHWDNGISGLLFDYNFNAQTSKPAHGSSHQQISANGTAGMNAGAWRFRADWQARYNHLRTQQGDKSDHSSGRDREWDWSRYYVYRALPRLEAKLTLGEDYLNSSIFDSFRYTGVSLVTDENMLPPNLRGYAPEVTGVARTNAKVTVRQQGRVLYETQVASGPFRIQDLSDAVSGTLDVRVEEQDGGIQEFQVNTATIPYLTRPGRVQYKIAGGQSTNDKHRREGPAFGMGEFSWGINNGWSLYGGLLAAGDYNALSLGIGRDLMMFGALSFDVTESRAKLPRDNTILTGGSYRLSYSKRFDQYNSQVTFAGYRFSERDFMNMGQYIDRRYRNVSSDSGKELYSIIFNKQFTDIGLSTHLNYSHQTYWDRPKNDRYNISLSKYLDIGRYKNISVNLSVYRNNFDNKKDDGMYLNLSIPWGEAGTFSYNGMVNRQGNSHMAGYYGRIDDRNNYRISAGTSTDGKALVDGYYTHYGDRALLTASASYQDGGNTTAALGLQGGVTVTANGAALHRINMPGATRLMVDTEKVSNVPVRGFGSAVHTNYFGKAVLVDVNNYFRNTANIDLDNLPDDVEALRSVQQATLTEGAIGYRKFQVMSGIKAVTIIRLPDGSLPPFGASVMNASQREIGIVSDDGYAYLSGMNQGEKMQVHWDGRAQCEITVPDDIATESLTAFLLPCQFLKDENK
;
A
#
# COMPACT_ATOMS: atom_id res chain seq x y z
N MET A 1 -16.59 -19.05 -31.35
CA MET A 1 -15.64 -18.56 -32.37
C MET A 1 -15.56 -19.62 -33.45
N GLY A 2 -15.87 -19.24 -34.70
CA GLY A 2 -15.64 -20.12 -35.83
C GLY A 2 -14.18 -20.03 -36.26
N TRP A 3 -13.63 -21.17 -36.64
CA TRP A 3 -12.28 -21.26 -37.18
C TRP A 3 -12.38 -21.82 -38.60
N GLN A 4 -11.68 -21.21 -39.53
CA GLN A 4 -11.47 -21.69 -40.89
C GLN A 4 -10.16 -22.50 -40.96
N LYS A 5 -9.98 -23.24 -42.06
CA LYS A 5 -8.79 -24.07 -42.31
C LYS A 5 -8.42 -24.96 -41.11
N ASN A 6 -9.32 -25.84 -40.70
CA ASN A 6 -9.08 -26.83 -39.63
C ASN A 6 -8.58 -26.26 -38.30
N GLY A 7 -8.93 -25.01 -37.94
CA GLY A 7 -8.51 -24.41 -36.67
C GLY A 7 -7.33 -23.44 -36.79
N GLU A 8 -6.77 -23.24 -37.98
CA GLU A 8 -5.58 -22.40 -38.15
C GLU A 8 -5.90 -20.91 -38.32
N CYS A 9 -7.12 -20.56 -38.76
CA CYS A 9 -7.49 -19.17 -39.04
C CYS A 9 -8.79 -18.81 -38.32
N LEU A 10 -8.78 -17.74 -37.52
CA LEU A 10 -9.98 -17.23 -36.87
C LEU A 10 -10.90 -16.54 -37.90
N ASP A 11 -12.17 -16.93 -37.95
CA ASP A 11 -13.16 -16.25 -38.79
C ASP A 11 -13.72 -15.02 -38.07
N PHE A 12 -13.27 -13.83 -38.46
CA PHE A 12 -13.72 -12.56 -37.90
C PHE A 12 -15.23 -12.32 -38.06
N ASN A 13 -15.88 -12.92 -39.07
CA ASN A 13 -17.33 -12.77 -39.27
C ASN A 13 -18.16 -13.47 -38.17
N THR A 14 -17.53 -14.36 -37.39
CA THR A 14 -18.19 -15.05 -36.27
C THR A 14 -18.16 -14.27 -34.97
N LEU A 15 -17.51 -13.10 -34.95
CA LEU A 15 -17.49 -12.15 -33.85
C LEU A 15 -18.34 -10.92 -34.25
N PRO A 16 -19.59 -10.80 -33.76
CA PRO A 16 -20.46 -9.68 -34.09
C PRO A 16 -19.78 -8.32 -33.85
N GLY A 17 -19.73 -7.48 -34.89
CA GLY A 17 -19.11 -6.15 -34.84
C GLY A 17 -17.59 -6.12 -34.99
N ALA A 18 -16.93 -7.28 -35.10
CA ALA A 18 -15.51 -7.33 -35.47
C ALA A 18 -15.34 -7.23 -37.00
N SER A 19 -14.32 -6.52 -37.46
CA SER A 19 -13.99 -6.44 -38.89
C SER A 19 -12.48 -6.29 -39.11
N ALA A 20 -12.01 -6.77 -40.25
CA ALA A 20 -10.63 -6.65 -40.69
C ALA A 20 -10.59 -6.10 -42.12
N ARG A 21 -9.83 -5.03 -42.34
CA ARG A 21 -9.66 -4.39 -43.65
C ARG A 21 -8.18 -4.14 -43.93
N GLY A 22 -7.63 -4.82 -44.92
CA GLY A 22 -6.28 -4.54 -45.42
C GLY A 22 -6.27 -3.34 -46.37
N ASP A 23 -5.25 -2.51 -46.23
CA ASP A 23 -4.87 -1.47 -47.19
C ASP A 23 -3.44 -1.76 -47.68
N LEU A 24 -3.35 -2.32 -48.88
CA LEU A 24 -2.09 -2.73 -49.49
C LEU A 24 -1.25 -1.54 -49.98
N ALA A 25 -1.86 -0.39 -50.25
CA ALA A 25 -1.14 0.79 -50.70
C ALA A 25 -0.28 1.38 -49.58
N THR A 26 -0.75 1.26 -48.33
CA THR A 26 -0.07 1.72 -47.12
C THR A 26 0.53 0.58 -46.30
N TYR A 27 0.46 -0.68 -46.79
CA TYR A 27 0.84 -1.89 -46.06
C TYR A 27 0.25 -1.97 -44.64
N THR A 28 -0.98 -1.49 -44.47
CA THR A 28 -1.65 -1.37 -43.16
C THR A 28 -2.84 -2.33 -43.07
N LEU A 29 -3.01 -3.00 -41.93
CA LEU A 29 -4.20 -3.80 -41.63
C LEU A 29 -5.01 -3.12 -40.53
N TYR A 30 -6.23 -2.68 -40.86
CA TYR A 30 -7.16 -2.13 -39.90
C TYR A 30 -7.98 -3.26 -39.27
N LEU A 31 -7.90 -3.39 -37.95
CA LEU A 31 -8.69 -4.34 -37.16
C LEU A 31 -9.63 -3.55 -36.26
N ILE A 32 -10.93 -3.80 -36.38
CA ILE A 32 -11.94 -3.28 -35.47
C ILE A 32 -12.41 -4.47 -34.65
N VAL A 33 -12.12 -4.47 -33.36
CA VAL A 33 -12.59 -5.49 -32.42
C VAL A 33 -13.42 -4.77 -31.35
N PRO A 34 -14.71 -5.12 -31.19
CA PRO A 34 -15.52 -4.55 -30.13
C PRO A 34 -14.87 -4.76 -28.76
N LYS A 35 -14.85 -3.69 -27.95
CA LYS A 35 -14.20 -3.67 -26.63
C LYS A 35 -14.72 -4.76 -25.68
N ILE A 36 -15.95 -5.26 -25.87
CA ILE A 36 -16.54 -6.37 -25.09
C ILE A 36 -15.77 -7.69 -25.22
N TYR A 37 -15.01 -7.87 -26.31
CA TYR A 37 -14.21 -9.08 -26.54
C TYR A 37 -12.76 -8.92 -26.10
N LEU A 38 -12.35 -7.71 -25.69
CA LEU A 38 -11.01 -7.44 -25.19
C LEU A 38 -11.01 -7.59 -23.67
N GLU A 39 -9.89 -8.06 -23.11
CA GLU A 39 -9.68 -7.94 -21.67
C GLU A 39 -9.69 -6.45 -21.29
N TYR A 40 -10.35 -6.14 -20.19
CA TYR A 40 -10.36 -4.78 -19.67
C TYR A 40 -8.91 -4.38 -19.34
N ASP A 41 -8.49 -3.19 -19.76
CA ASP A 41 -7.15 -2.65 -19.51
C ASP A 41 -7.28 -1.15 -19.18
N LEU A 42 -6.43 -0.68 -18.28
CA LEU A 42 -6.26 0.74 -17.97
C LEU A 42 -4.77 1.07 -18.06
N PRO A 43 -4.39 2.31 -18.41
CA PRO A 43 -2.98 2.69 -18.48
C PRO A 43 -2.14 2.29 -17.25
N ASP A 44 -2.76 2.29 -16.07
CA ASP A 44 -2.11 2.02 -14.77
C ASP A 44 -2.49 0.67 -14.12
N TRP A 45 -3.25 -0.20 -14.81
CA TRP A 45 -3.65 -1.52 -14.27
C TRP A 45 -3.62 -2.57 -15.37
N ASN A 46 -2.96 -3.70 -15.11
CA ASN A 46 -2.85 -4.79 -16.06
C ASN A 46 -3.83 -5.93 -15.73
N PRO A 47 -4.40 -6.62 -16.74
CA PRO A 47 -5.28 -7.75 -16.49
C PRO A 47 -4.57 -8.94 -15.85
N PRO A 48 -5.32 -9.89 -15.22
CA PRO A 48 -4.76 -11.01 -14.50
C PRO A 48 -3.76 -11.88 -15.26
N SER A 49 -3.87 -11.92 -16.59
CA SER A 49 -2.97 -12.61 -17.51
C SER A 49 -1.51 -12.10 -17.43
N HIS A 50 -1.30 -10.85 -17.03
CA HIS A 50 0.01 -10.22 -16.89
C HIS A 50 0.58 -10.26 -15.46
N TRP A 51 -0.14 -10.86 -14.49
CA TRP A 51 0.31 -10.89 -13.11
C TRP A 51 1.41 -11.93 -12.89
N ASP A 52 2.54 -11.47 -12.42
CA ASP A 52 3.71 -12.27 -12.08
C ASP A 52 3.58 -12.79 -10.64
N ASN A 53 3.68 -14.11 -10.49
CA ASN A 53 3.69 -14.77 -9.18
C ASN A 53 5.04 -14.61 -8.46
N GLY A 54 6.03 -14.00 -9.11
CA GLY A 54 7.38 -13.86 -8.59
C GLY A 54 8.13 -15.18 -8.54
N ILE A 55 9.34 -15.11 -7.99
CA ILE A 55 10.23 -16.25 -7.82
C ILE A 55 10.14 -16.84 -6.41
N SER A 56 10.57 -18.08 -6.27
CA SER A 56 10.70 -18.73 -4.97
C SER A 56 11.82 -18.08 -4.15
N GLY A 57 11.60 -17.95 -2.86
CA GLY A 57 12.54 -17.31 -1.95
C GLY A 57 12.08 -17.35 -0.50
N LEU A 58 13.00 -17.02 0.40
CA LEU A 58 12.78 -16.85 1.82
C LEU A 58 12.76 -15.37 2.16
N LEU A 59 11.93 -15.00 3.13
CA LEU A 59 11.91 -13.67 3.70
C LEU A 59 11.92 -13.73 5.22
N PHE A 60 12.58 -12.75 5.83
CA PHE A 60 12.54 -12.51 7.26
C PHE A 60 12.51 -11.02 7.51
N ASP A 61 11.35 -10.51 7.87
CA ASP A 61 11.11 -9.10 8.14
C ASP A 61 11.12 -8.86 9.66
N TYR A 62 11.63 -7.71 10.10
CA TYR A 62 11.75 -7.33 11.50
C TYR A 62 11.47 -5.84 11.72
N ASN A 63 10.83 -5.55 12.84
CA ASN A 63 10.66 -4.22 13.40
C ASN A 63 11.01 -4.32 14.89
N PHE A 64 12.14 -3.73 15.24
CA PHE A 64 12.74 -3.80 16.57
C PHE A 64 12.72 -2.41 17.20
N ASN A 65 12.20 -2.31 18.42
CA ASN A 65 12.13 -1.07 19.19
C ASN A 65 12.68 -1.32 20.60
N ALA A 66 13.73 -0.61 20.96
CA ALA A 66 14.30 -0.60 22.30
C ALA A 66 14.10 0.78 22.92
N GLN A 67 13.63 0.82 24.16
CA GLN A 67 13.41 2.03 24.92
C GLN A 67 13.93 1.85 26.34
N THR A 68 14.60 2.86 26.86
CA THR A 68 14.93 2.99 28.27
C THR A 68 14.28 4.25 28.81
N SER A 69 13.64 4.14 29.96
CA SER A 69 13.04 5.25 30.69
C SER A 69 13.61 5.25 32.11
N LYS A 70 14.24 6.36 32.49
CA LYS A 70 14.78 6.58 33.82
C LYS A 70 14.00 7.73 34.47
N PRO A 71 13.07 7.43 35.39
CA PRO A 71 12.41 8.47 36.16
C PRO A 71 13.39 9.13 37.14
N ALA A 72 13.13 10.37 37.52
CA ALA A 72 13.91 11.12 38.51
C ALA A 72 13.81 10.47 39.90
N HIS A 73 12.67 9.85 40.19
CA HIS A 73 12.42 9.06 41.40
C HIS A 73 11.82 7.71 41.02
N GLY A 74 12.29 6.62 41.64
CA GLY A 74 11.80 5.26 41.41
C GLY A 74 12.66 4.41 40.48
N SER A 75 12.07 3.35 39.94
CA SER A 75 12.77 2.31 39.19
C SER A 75 12.95 2.67 37.72
N SER A 76 14.14 2.43 37.16
CA SER A 76 14.34 2.53 35.72
C SER A 76 13.68 1.37 34.99
N HIS A 77 13.07 1.65 33.84
CA HIS A 77 12.40 0.68 33.01
C HIS A 77 13.12 0.55 31.67
N GLN A 78 13.42 -0.68 31.26
CA GLN A 78 13.93 -1.00 29.94
C GLN A 78 12.93 -1.91 29.25
N GLN A 79 12.50 -1.50 28.06
CA GLN A 79 11.59 -2.26 27.21
C GLN A 79 12.24 -2.50 25.86
N ILE A 80 12.27 -3.75 25.43
CA ILE A 80 12.61 -4.14 24.07
C ILE A 80 11.39 -4.86 23.51
N SER A 81 10.94 -4.44 22.35
CA SER A 81 9.86 -5.09 21.61
C SER A 81 10.33 -5.34 20.19
N ALA A 82 10.03 -6.51 19.66
CA ALA A 82 10.31 -6.85 18.28
C ALA A 82 9.10 -7.57 17.69
N ASN A 83 8.80 -7.32 16.43
CA ASN A 83 7.82 -8.11 15.68
C ASN A 83 8.23 -8.21 14.22
N GLY A 84 7.62 -9.13 13.49
CA GLY A 84 7.93 -9.31 12.09
C GLY A 84 7.24 -10.53 11.49
N THR A 85 7.66 -10.86 10.28
CA THR A 85 7.12 -12.00 9.52
C THR A 85 8.26 -12.78 8.92
N ALA A 86 8.34 -14.07 9.22
CA ALA A 86 9.13 -15.02 8.48
C ALA A 86 8.27 -15.63 7.37
N GLY A 87 8.84 -15.95 6.21
CA GLY A 87 8.06 -16.53 5.14
C GLY A 87 8.87 -17.20 4.06
N MET A 88 8.16 -17.98 3.24
CA MET A 88 8.68 -18.61 2.05
C MET A 88 7.67 -18.46 0.92
N ASN A 89 8.17 -18.24 -0.29
CA ASN A 89 7.38 -18.27 -1.51
C ASN A 89 7.74 -19.51 -2.32
N ALA A 90 6.73 -20.22 -2.80
CA ALA A 90 6.87 -21.34 -3.72
C ALA A 90 5.82 -21.21 -4.83
N GLY A 91 6.23 -20.74 -6.01
CA GLY A 91 5.32 -20.40 -7.10
C GLY A 91 4.31 -19.33 -6.66
N ALA A 92 3.01 -19.63 -6.73
CA ALA A 92 1.94 -18.72 -6.29
C ALA A 92 1.56 -18.85 -4.80
N TRP A 93 2.14 -19.82 -4.07
CA TRP A 93 1.87 -20.03 -2.66
C TRP A 93 2.78 -19.17 -1.79
N ARG A 94 2.19 -18.57 -0.75
CA ARG A 94 2.85 -17.69 0.23
C ARG A 94 2.73 -18.33 1.60
N PHE A 95 3.82 -18.84 2.14
CA PHE A 95 3.91 -19.35 3.51
C PHE A 95 4.39 -18.22 4.41
N ARG A 96 3.68 -17.96 5.51
CA ARG A 96 3.99 -16.87 6.45
C ARG A 96 3.86 -17.36 7.89
N ALA A 97 4.75 -16.85 8.73
CA ALA A 97 4.74 -17.02 10.16
C ALA A 97 5.03 -15.66 10.79
N ASP A 98 4.03 -15.08 11.44
CA ASP A 98 4.16 -13.80 12.14
C ASP A 98 4.73 -14.06 13.53
N TRP A 99 5.68 -13.24 13.98
CA TRP A 99 6.34 -13.39 15.26
C TRP A 99 6.39 -12.08 16.03
N GLN A 100 6.43 -12.20 17.35
CA GLN A 100 6.57 -11.09 18.27
C GLN A 100 7.44 -11.48 19.48
N ALA A 101 8.17 -10.51 20.00
CA ALA A 101 9.02 -10.64 21.16
C ALA A 101 8.87 -9.40 22.03
N ARG A 102 8.81 -9.60 23.34
CA ARG A 102 8.82 -8.52 24.33
C ARG A 102 9.75 -8.87 25.47
N TYR A 103 10.57 -7.90 25.85
CA TYR A 103 11.42 -7.97 27.02
C TYR A 103 11.22 -6.71 27.84
N ASN A 104 10.79 -6.86 29.09
CA ASN A 104 10.67 -5.78 30.04
C ASN A 104 11.59 -6.05 31.23
N HIS A 105 12.36 -5.05 31.63
CA HIS A 105 13.18 -5.10 32.82
C HIS A 105 12.95 -3.87 33.69
N LEU A 106 12.54 -4.10 34.94
CA LEU A 106 12.42 -3.09 35.98
C LEU A 106 13.61 -3.21 36.93
N ARG A 107 14.39 -2.13 37.02
CA ARG A 107 15.54 -2.03 37.93
C ARG A 107 15.26 -0.99 39.00
N THR A 108 15.01 -1.47 40.21
CA THR A 108 14.81 -0.65 41.42
C THR A 108 16.12 -0.06 41.90
N GLN A 109 16.13 1.21 42.32
CA GLN A 109 17.30 1.81 42.97
C GLN A 109 17.49 1.27 44.38
N GLN A 110 18.76 1.02 44.74
CA GLN A 110 19.16 0.42 46.00
C GLN A 110 19.04 1.46 47.13
N GLY A 111 17.92 1.43 47.86
CA GLY A 111 17.62 2.34 48.97
C GLY A 111 16.22 2.15 49.56
N ASP A 112 15.23 1.77 48.74
CA ASP A 112 13.90 1.41 49.20
C ASP A 112 13.83 -0.07 49.58
N LYS A 113 13.96 -0.36 50.88
CA LYS A 113 13.60 -1.66 51.46
C LYS A 113 12.08 -1.81 51.48
N SER A 114 11.49 -2.14 50.33
CA SER A 114 10.18 -2.77 50.27
C SER A 114 10.23 -3.92 49.27
N ASP A 115 9.57 -5.00 49.65
CA ASP A 115 9.72 -6.39 49.18
C ASP A 115 9.26 -6.66 47.73
N HIS A 116 9.46 -5.73 46.79
CA HIS A 116 8.91 -5.82 45.43
C HIS A 116 10.00 -6.12 44.39
N SER A 117 9.98 -7.39 43.98
CA SER A 117 10.83 -8.08 43.01
C SER A 117 11.33 -7.23 41.84
N SER A 118 12.64 -7.27 41.61
CA SER A 118 13.21 -6.99 40.29
C SER A 118 12.66 -7.99 39.27
N GLY A 119 11.63 -7.58 38.54
CA GLY A 119 10.98 -8.40 37.53
C GLY A 119 11.74 -8.35 36.19
N ARG A 120 12.05 -9.52 35.64
CA ARG A 120 12.37 -9.68 34.21
C ARG A 120 11.22 -10.45 33.58
N ASP A 121 10.56 -9.81 32.63
CA ASP A 121 9.52 -10.44 31.83
C ASP A 121 10.04 -10.62 30.40
N ARG A 122 9.91 -11.84 29.88
CA ARG A 122 10.46 -12.29 28.60
C ARG A 122 9.40 -13.12 27.93
N GLU A 123 8.88 -12.60 26.83
CA GLU A 123 7.88 -13.28 26.02
C GLU A 123 8.36 -13.31 24.57
N TRP A 124 8.27 -14.48 23.95
CA TRP A 124 8.46 -14.66 22.53
C TRP A 124 7.42 -15.65 22.04
N ASP A 125 6.71 -15.25 20.99
CA ASP A 125 5.63 -16.04 20.44
C ASP A 125 5.55 -15.87 18.92
N TRP A 126 5.14 -16.94 18.25
CA TRP A 126 4.71 -16.86 16.86
C TRP A 126 3.23 -16.55 16.88
N SER A 127 2.83 -15.35 16.51
CA SER A 127 1.44 -14.93 16.64
C SER A 127 0.51 -15.62 15.65
N ARG A 128 1.00 -16.02 14.46
CA ARG A 128 0.20 -16.75 13.45
C ARG A 128 1.06 -17.59 12.51
N TYR A 129 0.49 -18.68 12.00
CA TYR A 129 1.02 -19.47 10.89
C TYR A 129 -0.02 -19.64 9.80
N TYR A 130 0.26 -19.16 8.59
CA TYR A 130 -0.72 -19.19 7.51
C TYR A 130 -0.07 -19.33 6.14
N VAL A 131 -0.86 -19.87 5.22
CA VAL A 131 -0.50 -20.06 3.83
C VAL A 131 -1.60 -19.45 3.00
N TYR A 132 -1.27 -18.61 2.03
CA TYR A 132 -2.27 -18.03 1.15
C TYR A 132 -1.84 -18.03 -0.31
N ARG A 133 -2.85 -17.88 -1.18
CA ARG A 133 -2.70 -17.80 -2.63
C ARG A 133 -3.81 -16.94 -3.24
N ALA A 134 -3.44 -16.08 -4.18
CA ALA A 134 -4.38 -15.40 -5.05
C ALA A 134 -5.01 -16.37 -6.07
N LEU A 135 -6.34 -16.28 -6.27
CA LEU A 135 -7.11 -17.02 -7.26
C LEU A 135 -7.79 -16.02 -8.22
N PRO A 136 -7.08 -15.55 -9.26
CA PRO A 136 -7.58 -14.46 -10.11
C PRO A 136 -8.89 -14.77 -10.84
N ARG A 137 -9.13 -16.04 -11.20
CA ARG A 137 -10.38 -16.48 -11.85
C ARG A 137 -11.62 -16.32 -10.96
N LEU A 138 -11.43 -16.33 -9.65
CA LEU A 138 -12.49 -16.16 -8.65
C LEU A 138 -12.51 -14.76 -8.04
N GLU A 139 -11.58 -13.88 -8.47
CA GLU A 139 -11.34 -12.57 -7.87
C GLU A 139 -11.16 -12.66 -6.34
N ALA A 140 -10.52 -13.75 -5.86
CA ALA A 140 -10.51 -14.11 -4.44
C ALA A 140 -9.13 -14.58 -3.95
N LYS A 141 -8.91 -14.46 -2.64
CA LYS A 141 -7.76 -15.00 -1.91
C LYS A 141 -8.19 -16.21 -1.10
N LEU A 142 -7.45 -17.32 -1.28
CA LEU A 142 -7.55 -18.52 -0.46
C LEU A 142 -6.48 -18.45 0.64
N THR A 143 -6.89 -18.56 1.90
CA THR A 143 -6.02 -18.61 3.08
C THR A 143 -6.26 -19.92 3.85
N LEU A 144 -5.18 -20.54 4.31
CA LEU A 144 -5.14 -21.78 5.08
C LEU A 144 -4.29 -21.54 6.33
N GLY A 145 -4.70 -22.07 7.48
CA GLY A 145 -3.98 -21.92 8.74
C GLY A 145 -4.64 -20.92 9.67
N GLU A 146 -3.84 -20.17 10.41
CA GLU A 146 -4.30 -19.26 11.45
C GLU A 146 -4.55 -17.85 10.94
N ASP A 147 -5.75 -17.36 11.18
CA ASP A 147 -6.15 -16.02 10.76
C ASP A 147 -7.20 -15.43 11.71
N TYR A 148 -7.54 -14.17 11.46
CA TYR A 148 -8.66 -13.49 12.08
C TYR A 148 -9.84 -13.48 11.09
N LEU A 149 -11.05 -13.71 11.59
CA LEU A 149 -12.24 -13.62 10.75
C LEU A 149 -12.38 -12.18 10.26
N ASN A 150 -12.21 -11.96 8.95
CA ASN A 150 -12.42 -10.68 8.30
C ASN A 150 -13.85 -10.63 7.72
N SER A 151 -14.82 -10.21 8.53
CA SER A 151 -16.23 -10.13 8.16
C SER A 151 -16.69 -8.68 8.17
N SER A 152 -17.55 -8.33 7.22
CA SER A 152 -18.19 -7.00 7.17
C SER A 152 -19.43 -6.94 8.09
N ILE A 153 -19.95 -8.11 8.46
CA ILE A 153 -21.21 -8.27 9.18
C ILE A 153 -20.98 -8.71 10.62
N PHE A 154 -20.16 -9.74 10.82
CA PHE A 154 -19.85 -10.34 12.12
C PHE A 154 -18.55 -9.77 12.70
N ASP A 155 -18.49 -9.70 14.03
CA ASP A 155 -17.29 -9.25 14.73
C ASP A 155 -16.15 -10.28 14.55
N SER A 156 -14.91 -9.79 14.46
CA SER A 156 -13.72 -10.59 14.21
C SER A 156 -13.31 -11.45 15.42
N PHE A 157 -12.84 -12.68 15.17
CA PHE A 157 -12.22 -13.56 16.17
C PHE A 157 -11.12 -14.42 15.52
N ARG A 158 -10.20 -14.95 16.33
CA ARG A 158 -9.07 -15.77 15.86
C ARG A 158 -9.51 -17.22 15.62
N TYR A 159 -9.03 -17.80 14.52
CA TYR A 159 -9.30 -19.20 14.18
C TYR A 159 -8.15 -19.86 13.43
N THR A 160 -8.14 -21.19 13.41
CA THR A 160 -7.35 -22.01 12.49
C THR A 160 -8.29 -22.74 11.52
N GLY A 161 -8.09 -22.56 10.22
CA GLY A 161 -8.96 -23.18 9.23
C GLY A 161 -8.63 -22.78 7.79
N VAL A 162 -9.70 -22.62 7.00
CA VAL A 162 -9.66 -22.25 5.59
C VAL A 162 -10.58 -21.06 5.38
N SER A 163 -10.17 -20.09 4.57
CA SER A 163 -11.03 -19.03 4.09
C SER A 163 -10.81 -18.72 2.62
N LEU A 164 -11.90 -18.36 1.95
CA LEU A 164 -11.94 -17.88 0.57
C LEU A 164 -12.68 -16.54 0.57
N VAL A 165 -11.95 -15.47 0.28
CA VAL A 165 -12.43 -14.09 0.44
C VAL A 165 -12.22 -13.34 -0.86
N THR A 166 -13.25 -12.69 -1.37
CA THR A 166 -13.14 -11.79 -2.53
C THR A 166 -12.12 -10.68 -2.22
N ASP A 167 -11.14 -10.46 -3.11
CA ASP A 167 -10.08 -9.46 -2.95
C ASP A 167 -10.29 -8.34 -3.99
N GLU A 168 -10.86 -7.21 -3.55
CA GLU A 168 -11.09 -6.07 -4.44
C GLU A 168 -9.80 -5.50 -5.03
N ASN A 169 -8.63 -5.76 -4.43
CA ASN A 169 -7.37 -5.29 -5.02
C ASN A 169 -7.03 -6.00 -6.34
N MET A 170 -7.63 -7.17 -6.60
CA MET A 170 -7.54 -7.84 -7.89
C MET A 170 -8.32 -7.10 -8.99
N LEU A 171 -9.27 -6.23 -8.61
CA LEU A 171 -10.05 -5.47 -9.57
C LEU A 171 -9.28 -4.23 -10.04
N PRO A 172 -9.55 -3.76 -11.27
CA PRO A 172 -9.13 -2.44 -11.68
C PRO A 172 -9.59 -1.38 -10.69
N PRO A 173 -8.81 -0.32 -10.41
CA PRO A 173 -9.21 0.74 -9.48
C PRO A 173 -10.59 1.31 -9.77
N ASN A 174 -10.93 1.42 -11.06
CA ASN A 174 -12.21 1.89 -11.52
C ASN A 174 -13.38 0.94 -11.29
N LEU A 175 -13.15 -0.27 -10.77
CA LEU A 175 -14.16 -1.29 -10.47
C LEU A 175 -14.18 -1.67 -8.98
N ARG A 176 -13.33 -1.06 -8.15
CA ARG A 176 -13.32 -1.25 -6.69
C ARG A 176 -14.44 -0.48 -6.03
N GLY A 177 -14.80 -0.88 -4.81
CA GLY A 177 -15.82 -0.22 -3.99
C GLY A 177 -17.15 0.02 -4.72
N TYR A 178 -17.97 0.90 -4.17
CA TYR A 178 -19.20 1.35 -4.84
C TYR A 178 -18.94 2.63 -5.64
N ALA A 179 -19.29 2.60 -6.92
CA ALA A 179 -19.51 3.78 -7.75
C ALA A 179 -20.81 3.57 -8.55
N PRO A 180 -21.63 4.61 -8.77
CA PRO A 180 -22.88 4.47 -9.51
C PRO A 180 -22.58 4.17 -10.97
N GLU A 181 -23.42 3.35 -11.62
CA GLU A 181 -23.34 3.21 -13.07
C GLU A 181 -24.05 4.39 -13.72
N VAL A 182 -23.38 5.09 -14.63
CA VAL A 182 -24.03 6.15 -15.42
C VAL A 182 -24.75 5.48 -16.58
N THR A 183 -26.07 5.56 -16.58
CA THR A 183 -26.94 5.02 -17.65
C THR A 183 -27.67 6.16 -18.34
N GLY A 184 -27.84 6.04 -19.65
CA GLY A 184 -28.52 7.05 -20.48
C GLY A 184 -28.84 6.51 -21.86
N VAL A 185 -29.47 7.34 -22.70
CA VAL A 185 -29.78 6.99 -24.10
C VAL A 185 -29.21 8.09 -25.00
N ALA A 186 -28.34 7.69 -25.92
CA ALA A 186 -27.83 8.56 -26.98
C ALA A 186 -28.71 8.40 -28.22
N ARG A 187 -29.14 9.51 -28.84
CA ARG A 187 -29.97 9.50 -30.07
C ARG A 187 -29.14 9.16 -31.30
N THR A 188 -27.87 9.53 -31.28
CA THR A 188 -26.86 9.33 -32.33
C THR A 188 -25.58 8.75 -31.71
N ASN A 189 -24.53 8.57 -32.51
CA ASN A 189 -23.21 8.31 -31.91
C ASN A 189 -22.82 9.57 -31.12
N ALA A 190 -22.67 9.44 -29.81
CA ALA A 190 -22.53 10.57 -28.91
C ALA A 190 -21.24 10.48 -28.09
N LYS A 191 -20.67 11.64 -27.78
CA LYS A 191 -19.58 11.76 -26.82
C LYS A 191 -20.18 11.96 -25.43
N VAL A 192 -19.94 11.01 -24.52
CA VAL A 192 -20.38 11.10 -23.13
C VAL A 192 -19.22 11.56 -22.27
N THR A 193 -19.42 12.66 -21.57
CA THR A 193 -18.44 13.26 -20.66
C THR A 193 -19.02 13.29 -19.25
N VAL A 194 -18.34 12.66 -18.29
CA VAL A 194 -18.71 12.68 -16.87
C VAL A 194 -17.73 13.60 -16.14
N ARG A 195 -18.27 14.60 -15.45
CA ARG A 195 -17.51 15.60 -14.70
C ARG A 195 -17.88 15.58 -13.23
N GLN A 196 -16.96 16.02 -12.39
CA GLN A 196 -17.20 16.32 -10.98
C GLN A 196 -16.48 17.61 -10.63
N GLN A 197 -17.21 18.58 -10.08
CA GLN A 197 -16.67 19.89 -9.69
C GLN A 197 -15.88 20.56 -10.83
N GLY A 198 -16.36 20.43 -12.08
CA GLY A 198 -15.73 21.00 -13.28
C GLY A 198 -14.57 20.18 -13.87
N ARG A 199 -14.07 19.14 -13.19
CA ARG A 199 -13.03 18.23 -13.70
C ARG A 199 -13.66 17.09 -14.49
N VAL A 200 -13.16 16.78 -15.69
CA VAL A 200 -13.56 15.58 -16.43
C VAL A 200 -12.99 14.34 -15.73
N LEU A 201 -13.88 13.46 -15.29
CA LEU A 201 -13.53 12.19 -14.64
C LEU A 201 -13.47 11.04 -15.64
N TYR A 202 -14.36 11.05 -16.62
CA TYR A 202 -14.47 10.00 -17.63
C TYR A 202 -15.02 10.59 -18.93
N GLU A 203 -14.46 10.17 -20.05
CA GLU A 203 -14.89 10.64 -21.38
C GLU A 203 -14.81 9.47 -22.36
N THR A 204 -15.91 9.18 -23.05
CA THR A 204 -15.97 8.10 -24.05
C THR A 204 -16.94 8.42 -25.17
N GLN A 205 -16.83 7.72 -26.30
CA GLN A 205 -17.83 7.74 -27.37
C GLN A 205 -18.72 6.50 -27.24
N VAL A 206 -20.04 6.71 -27.33
CA VAL A 206 -21.05 5.65 -27.29
C VAL A 206 -21.81 5.62 -28.61
N ALA A 207 -22.23 4.43 -29.05
CA ALA A 207 -23.07 4.30 -30.24
C ALA A 207 -24.50 4.81 -29.97
N SER A 208 -25.26 5.09 -31.04
CA SER A 208 -26.68 5.42 -30.93
C SER A 208 -27.47 4.31 -30.23
N GLY A 209 -28.17 4.68 -29.16
CA GLY A 209 -28.93 3.77 -28.32
C GLY A 209 -28.63 3.91 -26.82
N PRO A 210 -29.18 3.02 -25.99
CA PRO A 210 -28.88 2.97 -24.56
C PRO A 210 -27.40 2.68 -24.32
N PHE A 211 -26.79 3.42 -23.40
CA PHE A 211 -25.41 3.18 -22.97
C PHE A 211 -25.33 3.06 -21.45
N ARG A 212 -24.27 2.38 -20.99
CA ARG A 212 -23.96 2.20 -19.57
C ARG A 212 -22.45 2.33 -19.36
N ILE A 213 -22.05 3.21 -18.44
CA ILE A 213 -20.66 3.43 -18.04
C ILE A 213 -20.48 2.86 -16.63
N GLN A 214 -19.62 1.84 -16.51
CA GLN A 214 -19.30 1.17 -15.24
C GLN A 214 -17.88 1.49 -14.74
N ASP A 215 -17.09 2.21 -15.54
CA ASP A 215 -15.64 2.41 -15.36
C ASP A 215 -15.28 3.63 -14.48
N LEU A 216 -16.13 3.99 -13.52
CA LEU A 216 -15.88 5.11 -12.60
C LEU A 216 -15.16 4.64 -11.33
N SER A 217 -14.10 5.32 -10.90
CA SER A 217 -13.37 5.04 -9.65
C SER A 217 -14.26 5.12 -8.40
N ASP A 218 -13.97 4.29 -7.39
CA ASP A 218 -14.51 4.38 -6.03
C ASP A 218 -14.16 5.66 -5.28
N ALA A 219 -13.13 6.40 -5.71
CA ALA A 219 -12.84 7.73 -5.19
C ALA A 219 -13.94 8.75 -5.55
N VAL A 220 -14.80 8.42 -6.52
CA VAL A 220 -15.90 9.26 -6.97
C VAL A 220 -17.04 9.21 -5.95
N SER A 221 -17.24 10.31 -5.24
CA SER A 221 -18.29 10.49 -4.24
C SER A 221 -18.87 11.90 -4.36
N GLY A 222 -20.19 12.06 -4.21
CA GLY A 222 -20.87 13.35 -4.40
C GLY A 222 -21.62 13.46 -5.74
N THR A 223 -21.73 14.66 -6.31
CA THR A 223 -22.49 14.96 -7.55
C THR A 223 -21.61 14.81 -8.79
N LEU A 224 -22.12 14.08 -9.79
CA LEU A 224 -21.53 13.89 -11.10
C LEU A 224 -22.37 14.59 -12.16
N ASP A 225 -21.76 15.44 -12.96
CA ASP A 225 -22.39 16.10 -14.10
C ASP A 225 -22.11 15.27 -15.36
N VAL A 226 -23.15 14.70 -15.95
CA VAL A 226 -23.06 13.90 -17.18
C VAL A 226 -23.55 14.74 -18.35
N ARG A 227 -22.71 14.86 -19.37
CA ARG A 227 -23.00 15.58 -20.61
C ARG A 227 -22.87 14.63 -21.79
N VAL A 228 -23.94 14.47 -22.56
CA VAL A 228 -24.02 13.66 -23.77
C VAL A 228 -24.07 14.62 -24.96
N GLU A 229 -22.99 14.70 -25.72
CA GLU A 229 -22.91 15.49 -26.96
C GLU A 229 -23.18 14.59 -28.16
N GLU A 230 -24.33 14.78 -28.79
CA GLU A 230 -24.78 14.05 -29.97
C GLU A 230 -24.03 14.51 -31.23
N GLN A 231 -23.95 13.66 -32.25
CA GLN A 231 -23.33 14.00 -33.54
C GLN A 231 -24.03 15.16 -34.28
N ASP A 232 -25.31 15.37 -34.01
CA ASP A 232 -26.10 16.50 -34.53
C ASP A 232 -25.82 17.83 -33.79
N GLY A 233 -24.91 17.82 -32.81
CA GLY A 233 -24.59 18.96 -31.95
C GLY A 233 -25.58 19.15 -30.79
N GLY A 234 -26.60 18.30 -30.67
CA GLY A 234 -27.50 18.30 -29.53
C GLY A 234 -26.76 17.92 -28.25
N ILE A 235 -27.05 18.61 -27.15
CA ILE A 235 -26.42 18.35 -25.85
C ILE A 235 -27.51 17.95 -24.86
N GLN A 236 -27.30 16.83 -24.14
CA GLN A 236 -28.12 16.42 -23.01
C GLN A 236 -27.27 16.46 -21.74
N GLU A 237 -27.76 17.13 -20.70
CA GLU A 237 -27.05 17.21 -19.42
C GLU A 237 -27.95 16.70 -18.27
N PHE A 238 -27.40 15.86 -17.41
CA PHE A 238 -28.08 15.37 -16.20
C PHE A 238 -27.08 15.08 -15.09
N GLN A 239 -27.56 15.09 -13.84
CA GLN A 239 -26.71 14.88 -12.66
C GLN A 239 -26.97 13.52 -12.01
N VAL A 240 -25.90 12.84 -11.60
CA VAL A 240 -25.92 11.59 -10.82
C VAL A 240 -25.24 11.83 -9.49
N ASN A 241 -25.95 11.66 -8.38
CA ASN A 241 -25.39 11.79 -7.04
C ASN A 241 -25.03 10.41 -6.48
N THR A 242 -23.89 10.29 -5.80
CA THR A 242 -23.43 9.06 -5.14
C THR A 242 -22.88 9.32 -3.74
N ALA A 243 -23.04 8.33 -2.86
CA ALA A 243 -22.32 8.24 -1.60
C ALA A 243 -21.95 6.78 -1.30
N THR A 244 -20.90 6.56 -0.51
CA THR A 244 -20.38 5.21 -0.22
C THR A 244 -20.59 4.85 1.26
N ILE A 245 -21.11 3.65 1.49
CA ILE A 245 -21.07 2.91 2.76
C ILE A 245 -20.30 1.61 2.48
N PRO A 246 -19.51 1.07 3.43
CA PRO A 246 -18.74 -0.17 3.23
C PRO A 246 -19.51 -1.41 2.73
N TYR A 247 -20.85 -1.41 2.74
CA TYR A 247 -21.70 -2.54 2.35
C TYR A 247 -22.39 -2.37 0.98
N LEU A 248 -22.19 -1.24 0.29
CA LEU A 248 -22.72 -1.07 -1.06
C LEU A 248 -21.81 -1.80 -2.06
N THR A 249 -22.40 -2.65 -2.89
CA THR A 249 -21.71 -3.40 -3.94
C THR A 249 -22.22 -2.92 -5.30
N ARG A 250 -21.33 -2.86 -6.29
CA ARG A 250 -21.68 -2.42 -7.65
C ARG A 250 -22.75 -3.32 -8.27
N PRO A 251 -23.63 -2.77 -9.13
CA PRO A 251 -24.66 -3.56 -9.80
C PRO A 251 -24.07 -4.76 -10.56
N GLY A 252 -24.71 -5.92 -10.43
CA GLY A 252 -24.29 -7.18 -11.05
C GLY A 252 -23.09 -7.87 -10.41
N ARG A 253 -22.43 -7.25 -9.40
CA ARG A 253 -21.31 -7.87 -8.67
C ARG A 253 -21.79 -8.55 -7.40
N VAL A 254 -21.17 -9.69 -7.10
CA VAL A 254 -21.35 -10.41 -5.83
C VAL A 254 -19.99 -10.49 -5.14
N GLN A 255 -19.88 -9.87 -3.98
CA GLN A 255 -18.77 -10.08 -3.07
C GLN A 255 -19.15 -11.19 -2.11
N TYR A 256 -18.21 -12.08 -1.83
CA TYR A 256 -18.43 -13.19 -0.91
C TYR A 256 -17.20 -13.43 -0.04
N LYS A 257 -17.46 -13.88 1.19
CA LYS A 257 -16.43 -14.37 2.10
C LYS A 257 -16.93 -15.65 2.74
N ILE A 258 -16.13 -16.69 2.63
CA ILE A 258 -16.43 -18.01 3.17
C ILE A 258 -15.27 -18.39 4.08
N ALA A 259 -15.55 -18.85 5.30
CA ALA A 259 -14.53 -19.32 6.22
C ALA A 259 -15.03 -20.55 6.98
N GLY A 260 -14.14 -21.45 7.34
CA GLY A 260 -14.46 -22.61 8.15
C GLY A 260 -13.23 -23.12 8.90
N GLY A 261 -13.40 -23.52 10.15
CA GLY A 261 -12.28 -23.88 11.00
C GLY A 261 -12.68 -24.09 12.45
N GLN A 262 -11.72 -23.92 13.35
CA GLN A 262 -11.95 -23.93 14.80
C GLN A 262 -11.42 -22.63 15.39
N SER A 263 -12.16 -22.02 16.31
CA SER A 263 -11.67 -20.85 17.04
C SER A 263 -10.42 -21.23 17.83
N THR A 264 -9.51 -20.28 18.01
CA THR A 264 -8.24 -20.47 18.73
C THR A 264 -7.93 -19.30 19.62
N ASN A 265 -7.17 -19.54 20.69
CA ASN A 265 -6.62 -18.48 21.51
C ASN A 265 -5.19 -18.09 21.13
N ASP A 266 -4.64 -17.14 21.88
CA ASP A 266 -3.29 -16.61 21.66
C ASP A 266 -2.18 -17.64 21.82
N LYS A 267 -2.47 -18.80 22.44
CA LYS A 267 -1.53 -19.93 22.62
C LYS A 267 -1.76 -21.04 21.59
N HIS A 268 -2.39 -20.74 20.45
CA HIS A 268 -2.68 -21.69 19.37
C HIS A 268 -3.57 -22.87 19.80
N ARG A 269 -4.26 -22.76 20.94
CA ARG A 269 -5.13 -23.82 21.45
C ARG A 269 -6.52 -23.63 20.87
N ARG A 270 -7.09 -24.73 20.39
CA ARG A 270 -8.44 -24.76 19.82
C ARG A 270 -9.49 -24.64 20.90
N GLU A 271 -10.49 -23.82 20.63
CA GLU A 271 -11.60 -23.48 21.50
C GLU A 271 -12.91 -23.62 20.73
N GLY A 272 -13.85 -24.37 21.29
CA GLY A 272 -15.17 -24.55 20.68
C GLY A 272 -15.26 -25.66 19.64
N PRO A 273 -16.48 -25.95 19.18
CA PRO A 273 -16.70 -26.79 18.01
C PRO A 273 -16.14 -26.12 16.74
N ALA A 274 -16.08 -26.88 15.65
CA ALA A 274 -15.83 -26.29 14.35
C ALA A 274 -16.95 -25.30 13.98
N PHE A 275 -16.58 -24.22 13.29
CA PHE A 275 -17.51 -23.25 12.74
C PHE A 275 -17.44 -23.22 11.22
N GLY A 276 -18.56 -22.81 10.61
CA GLY A 276 -18.65 -22.39 9.23
C GLY A 276 -19.26 -21.00 9.17
N MET A 277 -18.72 -20.16 8.29
CA MET A 277 -19.17 -18.81 8.03
C MET A 277 -19.29 -18.60 6.52
N GLY A 278 -20.40 -17.98 6.11
CA GLY A 278 -20.56 -17.46 4.77
C GLY A 278 -21.25 -16.12 4.83
N GLU A 279 -20.66 -15.10 4.21
CA GLU A 279 -21.31 -13.83 3.95
C GLU A 279 -21.25 -13.47 2.47
N PHE A 280 -22.23 -12.72 2.01
CA PHE A 280 -22.28 -12.17 0.67
C PHE A 280 -22.82 -10.74 0.69
N SER A 281 -22.43 -9.98 -0.33
CA SER A 281 -23.02 -8.70 -0.68
C SER A 281 -23.22 -8.65 -2.18
N TRP A 282 -24.46 -8.40 -2.61
CA TRP A 282 -24.86 -8.40 -4.02
C TRP A 282 -25.44 -7.04 -4.39
N GLY A 283 -24.82 -6.37 -5.37
CA GLY A 283 -25.41 -5.19 -6.00
C GLY A 283 -26.51 -5.61 -6.98
N ILE A 284 -27.77 -5.48 -6.58
CA ILE A 284 -28.92 -5.93 -7.39
C ILE A 284 -29.08 -5.01 -8.61
N ASN A 285 -29.02 -3.70 -8.39
CA ASN A 285 -29.14 -2.67 -9.42
C ASN A 285 -28.47 -1.36 -8.95
N ASN A 286 -28.58 -0.31 -9.75
CA ASN A 286 -28.12 1.02 -9.37
C ASN A 286 -28.79 1.48 -8.07
N GLY A 287 -28.00 1.47 -7.01
CA GLY A 287 -28.38 1.94 -5.70
C GLY A 287 -29.11 0.96 -4.80
N TRP A 288 -29.26 -0.33 -5.14
CA TRP A 288 -29.65 -1.35 -4.15
C TRP A 288 -28.59 -2.44 -4.01
N SER A 289 -28.23 -2.73 -2.76
CA SER A 289 -27.38 -3.85 -2.41
C SER A 289 -28.07 -4.70 -1.34
N LEU A 290 -28.07 -6.01 -1.52
CA LEU A 290 -28.53 -6.98 -0.53
C LEU A 290 -27.31 -7.66 0.04
N TYR A 291 -27.17 -7.68 1.36
CA TYR A 291 -26.08 -8.37 2.03
C TYR A 291 -26.60 -9.22 3.18
N GLY A 292 -25.87 -10.27 3.51
CA GLY A 292 -26.27 -11.18 4.57
C GLY A 292 -25.16 -12.16 4.89
N GLY A 293 -25.27 -12.78 6.03
CA GLY A 293 -24.30 -13.76 6.48
C GLY A 293 -24.87 -14.74 7.47
N LEU A 294 -24.26 -15.92 7.52
CA LEU A 294 -24.51 -16.96 8.49
C LEU A 294 -23.19 -17.35 9.14
N LEU A 295 -23.18 -17.44 10.46
CA LEU A 295 -22.08 -18.01 11.23
C LEU A 295 -22.64 -19.12 12.13
N ALA A 296 -22.23 -20.36 11.88
CA ALA A 296 -22.70 -21.53 12.60
C ALA A 296 -21.53 -22.26 13.26
N ALA A 297 -21.59 -22.43 14.57
CA ALA A 297 -20.52 -22.99 15.41
C ALA A 297 -21.10 -23.87 16.52
N GLY A 298 -21.88 -24.90 16.15
CA GLY A 298 -22.53 -25.84 17.07
C GLY A 298 -23.40 -25.16 18.12
N ASP A 299 -22.82 -24.88 19.28
CA ASP A 299 -23.44 -24.20 20.43
C ASP A 299 -23.61 -22.67 20.24
N TYR A 300 -23.01 -22.07 19.21
CA TYR A 300 -23.23 -20.66 18.86
C TYR A 300 -23.66 -20.55 17.39
N ASN A 301 -24.71 -19.76 17.12
CA ASN A 301 -25.14 -19.48 15.76
C ASN A 301 -25.58 -18.02 15.64
N ALA A 302 -25.27 -17.38 14.52
CA ALA A 302 -25.72 -16.03 14.21
C ALA A 302 -26.14 -15.92 12.75
N LEU A 303 -27.26 -15.24 12.51
CA LEU A 303 -27.81 -14.96 11.18
C LEU A 303 -27.96 -13.46 11.04
N SER A 304 -27.49 -12.90 9.93
CA SER A 304 -27.63 -11.49 9.65
C SER A 304 -28.15 -11.25 8.25
N LEU A 305 -29.07 -10.29 8.12
CA LEU A 305 -29.66 -9.87 6.86
C LEU A 305 -29.71 -8.35 6.85
N GLY A 306 -29.30 -7.77 5.72
CA GLY A 306 -29.23 -6.34 5.56
C GLY A 306 -29.49 -5.88 4.14
N ILE A 307 -29.95 -4.64 4.04
CA ILE A 307 -30.18 -3.95 2.78
C ILE A 307 -29.44 -2.61 2.81
N GLY A 308 -28.72 -2.33 1.73
CA GLY A 308 -28.10 -1.05 1.45
C GLY A 308 -28.83 -0.38 0.30
N ARG A 309 -29.06 0.92 0.42
CA ARG A 309 -29.60 1.75 -0.64
C ARG A 309 -28.80 3.03 -0.81
N ASP A 310 -28.37 3.30 -2.03
CA ASP A 310 -27.95 4.63 -2.44
C ASP A 310 -29.20 5.46 -2.79
N LEU A 311 -29.50 6.43 -1.94
CA LEU A 311 -30.58 7.41 -2.11
C LEU A 311 -30.12 8.62 -2.94
N MET A 312 -28.96 8.53 -3.61
CA MET A 312 -28.41 9.52 -4.52
C MET A 312 -28.26 10.90 -3.86
N MET A 313 -29.19 11.83 -4.16
CA MET A 313 -29.18 13.18 -3.61
C MET A 313 -29.25 13.19 -2.07
N PHE A 314 -29.85 12.15 -1.46
CA PHE A 314 -29.94 12.01 -0.02
C PHE A 314 -28.81 11.16 0.58
N GLY A 315 -27.90 10.60 -0.21
CA GLY A 315 -26.76 9.82 0.28
C GLY A 315 -27.05 8.32 0.36
N ALA A 316 -26.19 7.56 1.01
CA ALA A 316 -26.34 6.12 1.16
C ALA A 316 -26.89 5.79 2.55
N LEU A 317 -27.76 4.79 2.63
CA LEU A 317 -28.35 4.28 3.86
C LEU A 317 -28.25 2.74 3.84
N SER A 318 -27.83 2.12 4.94
CA SER A 318 -27.90 0.67 5.10
C SER A 318 -28.50 0.31 6.44
N PHE A 319 -29.27 -0.76 6.46
CA PHE A 319 -29.88 -1.33 7.65
C PHE A 319 -29.67 -2.83 7.67
N ASP A 320 -29.18 -3.36 8.79
CA ASP A 320 -29.08 -4.80 9.02
C ASP A 320 -29.55 -5.20 10.41
N VAL A 321 -30.03 -6.45 10.47
CA VAL A 321 -30.44 -7.12 11.69
C VAL A 321 -29.64 -8.40 11.81
N THR A 322 -29.01 -8.60 12.96
CA THR A 322 -28.24 -9.80 13.30
C THR A 322 -28.85 -10.46 14.52
N GLU A 323 -29.37 -11.66 14.35
CA GLU A 323 -29.88 -12.49 15.44
C GLU A 323 -28.79 -13.47 15.88
N SER A 324 -28.55 -13.58 17.19
CA SER A 324 -27.57 -14.51 17.77
C SER A 324 -28.26 -15.50 18.72
N ARG A 325 -27.79 -16.75 18.71
CA ARG A 325 -28.21 -17.81 19.64
C ARG A 325 -26.98 -18.51 20.20
N ALA A 326 -26.73 -18.31 21.48
CA ALA A 326 -25.57 -18.83 22.19
C ALA A 326 -26.00 -19.76 23.34
N LYS A 327 -25.65 -21.04 23.23
CA LYS A 327 -25.81 -22.04 24.31
C LYS A 327 -24.54 -22.07 25.16
N LEU A 328 -24.68 -21.78 26.45
CA LEU A 328 -23.60 -21.78 27.43
C LEU A 328 -23.70 -23.05 28.31
N PRO A 329 -22.91 -24.11 28.05
CA PRO A 329 -23.08 -25.39 28.75
C PRO A 329 -22.75 -25.32 30.24
N ARG A 330 -21.85 -24.43 30.64
CA ARG A 330 -21.50 -24.21 32.05
C ARG A 330 -22.65 -23.59 32.84
N ASP A 331 -23.34 -22.63 32.23
CA ASP A 331 -24.44 -21.90 32.86
C ASP A 331 -25.79 -22.63 32.66
N ASN A 332 -25.82 -23.69 31.84
CA ASN A 332 -27.01 -24.39 31.37
C ASN A 332 -28.09 -23.45 30.81
N THR A 333 -27.67 -22.36 30.17
CA THR A 333 -28.53 -21.31 29.64
C THR A 333 -28.36 -21.18 28.13
N ILE A 334 -29.42 -20.71 27.48
CA ILE A 334 -29.42 -20.33 26.06
C ILE A 334 -29.77 -18.85 26.03
N LEU A 335 -28.86 -18.04 25.52
CA LEU A 335 -29.07 -16.62 25.29
C LEU A 335 -29.42 -16.42 23.82
N THR A 336 -30.45 -15.63 23.57
CA THR A 336 -30.91 -15.29 22.22
C THR A 336 -31.26 -13.82 22.21
N GLY A 337 -30.75 -13.09 21.22
CA GLY A 337 -31.04 -11.68 21.09
C GLY A 337 -30.59 -11.11 19.76
N GLY A 338 -31.20 -9.98 19.41
CA GLY A 338 -30.99 -9.25 18.17
C GLY A 338 -30.07 -8.05 18.31
N SER A 339 -29.36 -7.71 17.24
CA SER A 339 -28.60 -6.47 17.06
C SER A 339 -29.00 -5.79 15.76
N TYR A 340 -29.34 -4.52 15.84
CA TYR A 340 -29.87 -3.70 14.76
C TYR A 340 -28.89 -2.60 14.45
N ARG A 341 -28.43 -2.51 13.20
CA ARG A 341 -27.45 -1.52 12.77
C ARG A 341 -28.00 -0.68 11.63
N LEU A 342 -27.92 0.64 11.78
CA LEU A 342 -28.29 1.62 10.77
C LEU A 342 -27.07 2.50 10.45
N SER A 343 -26.59 2.48 9.22
CA SER A 343 -25.47 3.32 8.76
C SER A 343 -25.93 4.29 7.68
N TYR A 344 -25.44 5.52 7.71
CA TYR A 344 -25.78 6.56 6.73
C TYR A 344 -24.52 7.35 6.33
N SER A 345 -24.38 7.67 5.05
CA SER A 345 -23.22 8.42 4.54
C SER A 345 -23.67 9.39 3.46
N LYS A 346 -23.30 10.67 3.58
CA LYS A 346 -23.59 11.69 2.58
C LYS A 346 -22.44 12.67 2.43
N ARG A 347 -22.04 12.90 1.19
CA ARG A 347 -21.18 14.01 0.79
C ARG A 347 -22.02 15.12 0.13
N PHE A 348 -21.82 16.34 0.58
CA PHE A 348 -22.44 17.58 0.11
C PHE A 348 -21.38 18.42 -0.62
N ASP A 349 -21.24 18.24 -1.93
CA ASP A 349 -20.19 18.91 -2.70
C ASP A 349 -20.37 20.42 -2.77
N GLN A 350 -21.61 20.91 -2.94
CA GLN A 350 -21.91 22.35 -2.98
C GLN A 350 -21.45 23.08 -1.71
N TYR A 351 -21.44 22.38 -0.58
CA TYR A 351 -21.03 22.94 0.71
C TYR A 351 -19.64 22.45 1.15
N ASN A 352 -18.91 21.71 0.30
CA ASN A 352 -17.64 21.05 0.63
C ASN A 352 -17.69 20.34 2.00
N SER A 353 -18.77 19.60 2.25
CA SER A 353 -19.03 18.96 3.55
C SER A 353 -19.30 17.46 3.36
N GLN A 354 -18.92 16.65 4.33
CA GLN A 354 -19.24 15.23 4.37
C GLN A 354 -19.76 14.87 5.76
N VAL A 355 -20.87 14.16 5.79
CA VAL A 355 -21.46 13.60 7.00
C VAL A 355 -21.46 12.10 6.85
N THR A 356 -20.63 11.44 7.63
CA THR A 356 -20.63 9.98 7.75
C THR A 356 -21.20 9.63 9.11
N PHE A 357 -22.45 9.21 9.13
CA PHE A 357 -23.07 8.60 10.29
C PHE A 357 -22.76 7.09 10.25
N ALA A 358 -21.57 6.74 10.76
CA ALA A 358 -21.02 5.40 10.62
C ALA A 358 -21.87 4.31 11.30
N GLY A 359 -22.72 4.66 12.28
CA GLY A 359 -23.80 3.76 12.66
C GLY A 359 -24.52 4.13 13.96
N TYR A 360 -25.83 3.86 14.00
CA TYR A 360 -26.56 3.53 15.22
C TYR A 360 -26.62 2.01 15.32
N ARG A 361 -26.00 1.41 16.35
CA ARG A 361 -26.14 -0.02 16.66
C ARG A 361 -26.86 -0.16 17.99
N PHE A 362 -28.00 -0.83 18.00
CA PHE A 362 -28.69 -1.26 19.21
C PHE A 362 -28.56 -2.77 19.34
N SER A 363 -28.15 -3.28 20.51
CA SER A 363 -28.12 -4.71 20.77
C SER A 363 -28.91 -5.03 22.03
N GLU A 364 -29.76 -6.05 21.93
CA GLU A 364 -30.52 -6.59 23.06
C GLU A 364 -29.58 -7.15 24.12
N ARG A 365 -30.05 -7.26 25.36
CA ARG A 365 -29.20 -7.69 26.50
C ARG A 365 -28.58 -9.07 26.29
N ASP A 366 -29.36 -9.98 25.72
CA ASP A 366 -28.99 -11.37 25.47
C ASP A 366 -28.32 -11.59 24.10
N PHE A 367 -28.14 -10.53 23.31
CA PHE A 367 -27.32 -10.60 22.09
C PHE A 367 -25.85 -10.82 22.49
N MET A 368 -25.21 -11.77 21.81
CA MET A 368 -23.82 -12.11 22.05
C MET A 368 -23.13 -12.32 20.71
N ASN A 369 -21.99 -11.66 20.50
CA ASN A 369 -21.13 -11.97 19.35
C ASN A 369 -20.25 -13.19 19.65
N MET A 370 -19.60 -13.76 18.62
CA MET A 370 -18.80 -14.97 18.77
C MET A 370 -17.61 -14.77 19.73
N GLY A 371 -16.96 -13.59 19.70
CA GLY A 371 -15.87 -13.27 20.63
C GLY A 371 -16.30 -13.31 22.09
N GLN A 372 -17.41 -12.63 22.42
CA GLN A 372 -18.04 -12.65 23.74
C GLN A 372 -18.43 -14.06 24.17
N TYR A 373 -18.95 -14.86 23.24
CA TYR A 373 -19.29 -16.27 23.48
C TYR A 373 -18.06 -17.11 23.86
N ILE A 374 -16.97 -17.00 23.10
CA ILE A 374 -15.72 -17.72 23.37
C ILE A 374 -15.15 -17.27 24.73
N ASP A 375 -15.11 -15.97 25.00
CA ASP A 375 -14.61 -15.41 26.26
C ASP A 375 -15.42 -15.90 27.47
N ARG A 376 -16.74 -15.88 27.38
CA ARG A 376 -17.61 -16.36 28.45
C ARG A 376 -17.49 -17.87 28.66
N ARG A 377 -17.37 -18.65 27.58
CA ARG A 377 -17.25 -20.12 27.66
C ARG A 377 -15.90 -20.59 28.19
N TYR A 378 -14.79 -20.01 27.73
CA TYR A 378 -13.44 -20.54 27.96
C TYR A 378 -12.63 -19.74 28.97
N ARG A 379 -12.86 -18.43 29.08
CA ARG A 379 -12.06 -17.53 29.93
C ARG A 379 -12.80 -17.12 31.20
N ASN A 380 -14.09 -17.44 31.32
CA ASN A 380 -14.96 -16.98 32.41
C ASN A 380 -14.98 -15.45 32.53
N VAL A 381 -14.76 -14.77 31.41
CA VAL A 381 -14.83 -13.31 31.31
C VAL A 381 -16.19 -12.98 30.74
N SER A 382 -17.03 -12.34 31.54
CA SER A 382 -18.26 -11.72 31.03
C SER A 382 -17.87 -10.43 30.35
N SER A 383 -17.72 -10.46 29.03
CA SER A 383 -17.55 -9.23 28.25
C SER A 383 -18.85 -8.43 28.28
N ASP A 384 -18.76 -7.14 28.57
CA ASP A 384 -19.93 -6.29 28.76
C ASP A 384 -20.75 -6.18 27.48
N SER A 385 -22.06 -6.43 27.59
CA SER A 385 -22.97 -6.31 26.45
C SER A 385 -23.20 -4.82 26.14
N GLY A 386 -22.74 -4.40 24.96
CA GLY A 386 -22.98 -3.05 24.44
C GLY A 386 -24.44 -2.89 24.08
N LYS A 387 -25.09 -1.86 24.64
CA LYS A 387 -26.50 -1.58 24.44
C LYS A 387 -26.73 -0.71 23.20
N GLU A 388 -26.23 0.52 23.22
CA GLU A 388 -26.32 1.45 22.09
C GLU A 388 -24.93 1.97 21.72
N LEU A 389 -24.65 2.08 20.43
CA LEU A 389 -23.47 2.75 19.89
C LEU A 389 -23.93 3.78 18.84
N TYR A 390 -23.57 5.04 19.04
CA TYR A 390 -23.76 6.12 18.09
C TYR A 390 -22.40 6.61 17.63
N SER A 391 -22.14 6.58 16.32
CA SER A 391 -20.89 7.10 15.74
C SER A 391 -21.18 8.10 14.63
N ILE A 392 -20.70 9.33 14.82
CA ILE A 392 -20.91 10.46 13.91
C ILE A 392 -19.54 11.04 13.54
N ILE A 393 -19.26 11.10 12.24
CA ILE A 393 -18.09 11.77 11.68
C ILE A 393 -18.60 12.87 10.75
N PHE A 394 -18.13 14.09 10.97
CA PHE A 394 -18.51 15.26 10.19
C PHE A 394 -17.26 16.00 9.73
N ASN A 395 -17.15 16.23 8.43
CA ASN A 395 -16.05 16.98 7.81
C ASN A 395 -16.65 18.18 7.07
N LYS A 396 -16.06 19.36 7.20
CA LYS A 396 -16.44 20.51 6.39
C LYS A 396 -15.24 21.37 6.05
N GLN A 397 -15.09 21.67 4.76
CA GLN A 397 -14.08 22.58 4.27
C GLN A 397 -14.74 23.89 3.84
N PHE A 398 -14.35 24.98 4.50
CA PHE A 398 -14.70 26.36 4.15
C PHE A 398 -13.60 26.91 3.25
N THR A 399 -13.71 26.65 1.95
CA THR A 399 -12.71 27.01 0.93
C THR A 399 -12.42 28.51 0.89
N ASP A 400 -13.44 29.35 1.04
CA ASP A 400 -13.33 30.82 0.93
C ASP A 400 -12.42 31.43 2.01
N ILE A 401 -12.30 30.76 3.15
CA ILE A 401 -11.47 31.19 4.28
C ILE A 401 -10.32 30.21 4.58
N GLY A 402 -10.10 29.19 3.73
CA GLY A 402 -9.03 28.20 3.89
C GLY A 402 -9.10 27.38 5.18
N LEU A 403 -10.29 27.18 5.75
CA LEU A 403 -10.51 26.49 7.03
C LEU A 403 -11.16 25.12 6.79
N SER A 404 -10.59 24.05 7.36
CA SER A 404 -11.19 22.72 7.38
C SER A 404 -11.53 22.30 8.80
N THR A 405 -12.70 21.72 8.99
CA THR A 405 -13.23 21.27 10.28
C THR A 405 -13.55 19.80 10.23
N HIS A 406 -13.24 19.10 11.32
CA HIS A 406 -13.48 17.67 11.47
C HIS A 406 -14.02 17.41 12.88
N LEU A 407 -15.12 16.69 12.97
CA LEU A 407 -15.77 16.27 14.21
C LEU A 407 -15.91 14.75 14.17
N ASN A 408 -15.50 14.10 15.24
CA ASN A 408 -15.74 12.70 15.50
C ASN A 408 -16.42 12.59 16.87
N TYR A 409 -17.61 11.99 16.91
CA TYR A 409 -18.40 11.76 18.11
C TYR A 409 -18.77 10.28 18.21
N SER A 410 -18.54 9.69 19.37
CA SER A 410 -18.88 8.32 19.70
C SER A 410 -19.53 8.27 21.08
N HIS A 411 -20.74 7.73 21.14
CA HIS A 411 -21.44 7.47 22.40
C HIS A 411 -21.77 5.99 22.49
N GLN A 412 -21.29 5.33 23.53
CA GLN A 412 -21.53 3.91 23.74
C GLN A 412 -22.11 3.68 25.14
N THR A 413 -23.26 3.02 25.19
CA THR A 413 -23.88 2.56 26.43
C THR A 413 -23.78 1.04 26.53
N TYR A 414 -23.94 0.54 27.74
CA TYR A 414 -23.86 -0.88 28.06
C TYR A 414 -24.97 -1.25 29.03
N TRP A 415 -25.30 -2.52 29.10
CA TRP A 415 -26.31 -3.02 30.03
C TRP A 415 -25.82 -3.04 31.47
N ASP A 416 -24.55 -3.39 31.68
CA ASP A 416 -24.02 -3.69 33.02
C ASP A 416 -22.83 -2.78 33.43
N ARG A 417 -22.53 -1.73 32.65
CA ARG A 417 -21.46 -0.76 32.98
C ARG A 417 -21.80 0.69 32.59
N PRO A 418 -21.10 1.68 33.16
CA PRO A 418 -21.27 3.08 32.79
C PRO A 418 -21.03 3.34 31.30
N LYS A 419 -21.68 4.39 30.78
CA LYS A 419 -21.50 4.84 29.40
C LYS A 419 -20.07 5.36 29.13
N ASN A 420 -19.63 5.18 27.89
CA ASN A 420 -18.41 5.77 27.36
C ASN A 420 -18.76 6.83 26.32
N ASP A 421 -18.15 8.01 26.46
CA ASP A 421 -18.38 9.16 25.58
C ASP A 421 -17.04 9.63 25.05
N ARG A 422 -16.88 9.71 23.73
CA ARG A 422 -15.70 10.28 23.08
C ARG A 422 -16.11 11.31 22.06
N TYR A 423 -15.50 12.48 22.12
CA TYR A 423 -15.55 13.40 21.00
C TYR A 423 -14.19 14.03 20.71
N ASN A 424 -13.95 14.34 19.45
CA ASN A 424 -12.82 15.10 18.98
C ASN A 424 -13.32 16.09 17.94
N ILE A 425 -13.03 17.38 18.13
CA ILE A 425 -13.26 18.44 17.16
C ILE A 425 -11.91 19.00 16.79
N SER A 426 -11.59 19.04 15.51
CA SER A 426 -10.38 19.67 14.98
C SER A 426 -10.71 20.72 13.93
N LEU A 427 -9.96 21.81 13.97
CA LEU A 427 -10.02 22.95 13.06
C LEU A 427 -8.62 23.15 12.51
N SER A 428 -8.48 23.16 11.20
CA SER A 428 -7.20 23.31 10.50
C SER A 428 -7.29 24.46 9.52
N LYS A 429 -6.33 25.37 9.54
CA LYS A 429 -6.30 26.54 8.65
C LYS A 429 -4.91 26.75 8.10
N TYR A 430 -4.84 27.01 6.80
CA TYR A 430 -3.62 27.50 6.16
C TYR A 430 -3.67 29.03 6.04
N LEU A 431 -2.55 29.67 6.33
CA LEU A 431 -2.40 31.11 6.38
C LEU A 431 -1.12 31.51 5.66
N ASP A 432 -1.16 32.64 4.97
CA ASP A 432 0.02 33.30 4.41
C ASP A 432 0.26 34.59 5.18
N ILE A 433 1.46 34.75 5.75
CA ILE A 433 1.84 35.94 6.52
C ILE A 433 3.17 36.48 5.97
N GLY A 434 3.08 37.57 5.21
CA GLY A 434 4.23 38.21 4.57
C GLY A 434 4.93 37.27 3.58
N ARG A 435 6.20 36.96 3.84
CA ARG A 435 7.01 36.05 3.01
C ARG A 435 6.79 34.56 3.32
N TYR A 436 6.17 34.23 4.46
CA TYR A 436 5.92 32.86 4.86
C TYR A 436 4.55 32.43 4.35
N LYS A 437 4.57 31.45 3.45
CA LYS A 437 3.36 30.86 2.88
C LYS A 437 3.08 29.49 3.50
N ASN A 438 1.84 29.05 3.43
CA ASN A 438 1.40 27.72 3.88
C ASN A 438 1.64 27.47 5.39
N ILE A 439 1.49 28.50 6.23
CA ILE A 439 1.51 28.32 7.69
C ILE A 439 0.27 27.52 8.09
N SER A 440 0.46 26.36 8.70
CA SER A 440 -0.65 25.51 9.15
C SER A 440 -0.94 25.73 10.63
N VAL A 441 -2.18 26.04 10.96
CA VAL A 441 -2.70 26.14 12.33
C VAL A 441 -3.76 25.07 12.54
N ASN A 442 -3.51 24.15 13.46
CA ASN A 442 -4.39 23.06 13.81
C ASN A 442 -4.79 23.17 15.28
N LEU A 443 -6.08 23.37 15.54
CA LEU A 443 -6.66 23.37 16.89
C LEU A 443 -7.52 22.12 17.04
N SER A 444 -7.29 21.31 18.07
CA SER A 444 -8.07 20.11 18.38
C SER A 444 -8.58 20.17 19.82
N VAL A 445 -9.84 19.84 20.04
CA VAL A 445 -10.46 19.71 21.36
C VAL A 445 -11.00 18.29 21.47
N TYR A 446 -10.76 17.64 22.59
CA TYR A 446 -11.23 16.28 22.81
C TYR A 446 -11.78 16.08 24.22
N ARG A 447 -12.68 15.11 24.32
CA ARG A 447 -13.07 14.46 25.56
C ARG A 447 -13.05 12.95 25.35
N ASN A 448 -12.49 12.25 26.30
CA ASN A 448 -12.56 10.82 26.40
C ASN A 448 -13.09 10.46 27.80
N ASN A 449 -14.28 9.86 27.85
CA ASN A 449 -14.86 9.32 29.05
C ASN A 449 -14.87 7.80 28.94
N PHE A 450 -14.05 7.15 29.74
CA PHE A 450 -13.95 5.70 29.80
C PHE A 450 -13.99 5.26 31.25
N ASP A 451 -14.94 4.39 31.59
CA ASP A 451 -15.09 3.84 32.95
C ASP A 451 -15.14 4.95 34.04
N ASN A 452 -15.99 5.95 33.82
CA ASN A 452 -16.15 7.17 34.63
C ASN A 452 -14.89 8.06 34.80
N LYS A 453 -13.78 7.74 34.12
CA LYS A 453 -12.61 8.63 34.04
C LYS A 453 -12.77 9.55 32.85
N LYS A 454 -12.84 10.85 33.13
CA LYS A 454 -12.95 11.92 32.13
C LYS A 454 -11.59 12.54 31.89
N ASP A 455 -11.14 12.46 30.65
CA ASP A 455 -9.97 13.14 30.15
C ASP A 455 -10.39 14.15 29.08
N ASP A 456 -10.14 15.42 29.36
CA ASP A 456 -10.54 16.54 28.53
C ASP A 456 -9.30 17.36 28.21
N GLY A 457 -9.14 17.74 26.94
CA GLY A 457 -8.00 18.53 26.54
C GLY A 457 -8.22 19.31 25.26
N MET A 458 -7.33 20.27 25.07
CA MET A 458 -7.20 21.09 23.88
C MET A 458 -5.74 21.04 23.43
N TYR A 459 -5.52 20.98 22.13
CA TYR A 459 -4.22 20.90 21.50
C TYR A 459 -4.15 21.90 20.36
N LEU A 460 -3.13 22.73 20.34
CA LEU A 460 -2.84 23.70 19.30
C LEU A 460 -1.49 23.35 18.67
N ASN A 461 -1.47 23.13 17.37
CA ASN A 461 -0.26 22.95 16.58
C ASN A 461 -0.17 24.08 15.56
N LEU A 462 0.91 24.85 15.63
CA LEU A 462 1.29 25.84 14.63
C LEU A 462 2.53 25.29 13.93
N SER A 463 2.56 25.31 12.61
CA SER A 463 3.71 24.88 11.81
C SER A 463 3.97 25.87 10.68
N ILE A 464 5.20 26.36 10.64
CA ILE A 464 5.68 27.44 9.78
C ILE A 464 6.82 26.87 8.93
N PRO A 465 6.62 26.71 7.61
CA PRO A 465 7.70 26.31 6.71
C PRO A 465 8.87 27.31 6.77
N TRP A 466 10.10 26.80 6.83
CA TRP A 466 11.32 27.59 6.91
C TRP A 466 12.35 27.12 5.90
N GLY A 467 12.62 27.92 4.88
CA GLY A 467 13.46 27.53 3.74
C GLY A 467 12.82 26.40 2.92
N GLU A 468 13.65 25.61 2.24
CA GLU A 468 13.18 24.51 1.37
C GLU A 468 13.01 23.18 2.11
N ALA A 469 13.69 23.00 3.24
CA ALA A 469 13.82 21.71 3.92
C ALA A 469 13.50 21.75 5.43
N GLY A 470 13.07 22.90 5.95
CA GLY A 470 12.86 23.13 7.39
C GLY A 470 11.42 23.48 7.75
N THR A 471 11.03 23.24 9.00
CA THR A 471 9.73 23.65 9.55
C THR A 471 9.86 23.97 11.03
N PHE A 472 9.47 25.19 11.40
CA PHE A 472 9.33 25.58 12.80
C PHE A 472 7.93 25.21 13.28
N SER A 473 7.81 24.59 14.44
CA SER A 473 6.53 24.19 15.01
C SER A 473 6.37 24.67 16.45
N TYR A 474 5.14 24.97 16.84
CA TYR A 474 4.75 25.23 18.21
C TYR A 474 3.55 24.34 18.55
N ASN A 475 3.66 23.59 19.64
CA ASN A 475 2.69 22.63 20.10
C ASN A 475 2.27 23.01 21.52
N GLY A 476 1.06 23.54 21.68
CA GLY A 476 0.44 23.78 22.98
C GLY A 476 -0.56 22.68 23.29
N MET A 477 -0.54 22.14 24.50
CA MET A 477 -1.60 21.26 25.00
C MET A 477 -2.06 21.76 26.36
N VAL A 478 -3.37 21.78 26.57
CA VAL A 478 -3.99 22.08 27.86
C VAL A 478 -4.94 20.95 28.17
N ASN A 479 -4.80 20.34 29.33
CA ASN A 479 -5.70 19.30 29.81
C ASN A 479 -6.02 19.53 31.30
N ARG A 480 -6.72 18.59 31.92
CA ARG A 480 -7.06 18.68 33.36
C ARG A 480 -5.85 18.63 34.30
N GLN A 481 -4.70 18.15 33.83
CA GLN A 481 -3.47 18.01 34.62
C GLN A 481 -2.60 19.26 34.55
N GLY A 482 -2.68 20.03 33.46
CA GLY A 482 -1.98 21.31 33.31
C GLY A 482 -1.80 21.71 31.85
N ASN A 483 -0.80 22.52 31.58
CA ASN A 483 -0.49 23.06 30.25
C ASN A 483 0.95 22.75 29.86
N SER A 484 1.14 22.17 28.66
CA SER A 484 2.45 21.96 28.06
C SER A 484 2.62 22.82 26.81
N HIS A 485 3.81 23.37 26.63
CA HIS A 485 4.14 24.20 25.47
C HIS A 485 5.47 23.72 24.91
N MET A 486 5.53 23.34 23.63
CA MET A 486 6.75 22.84 23.00
C MET A 486 6.98 23.56 21.68
N ALA A 487 8.08 24.28 21.57
CA ALA A 487 8.57 24.82 20.31
C ALA A 487 9.62 23.88 19.74
N GLY A 488 9.60 23.63 18.44
CA GLY A 488 10.53 22.70 17.81
C GLY A 488 10.86 23.04 16.38
N TYR A 489 11.98 22.53 15.93
CA TYR A 489 12.44 22.64 14.55
C TYR A 489 12.59 21.24 13.96
N TYR A 490 11.95 21.05 12.81
CA TYR A 490 12.16 19.89 11.95
C TYR A 490 13.04 20.32 10.77
N GLY A 491 14.04 19.50 10.44
CA GLY A 491 14.93 19.73 9.32
C GLY A 491 15.23 18.44 8.58
N ARG A 492 15.31 18.54 7.25
CA ARG A 492 15.83 17.49 6.38
C ARG A 492 17.25 17.86 5.94
N ILE A 493 18.22 17.01 6.28
CA ILE A 493 19.62 17.19 5.89
C ILE A 493 19.79 16.79 4.43
N ASP A 494 19.19 15.66 4.04
CA ASP A 494 19.18 15.12 2.68
C ASP A 494 17.96 14.19 2.46
N ASP A 495 17.93 13.43 1.36
CA ASP A 495 16.84 12.52 1.02
C ASP A 495 16.61 11.33 1.97
N ARG A 496 17.55 11.08 2.87
CA ARG A 496 17.58 9.93 3.76
C ARG A 496 17.61 10.33 5.23
N ASN A 497 17.98 11.56 5.55
CA ASN A 497 18.23 12.03 6.90
C ASN A 497 17.30 13.18 7.27
N ASN A 498 16.45 12.94 8.27
CA ASN A 498 15.65 13.99 8.88
C ASN A 498 15.76 13.96 10.39
N TYR A 499 15.61 15.13 11.01
CA TYR A 499 15.65 15.28 12.45
C TYR A 499 14.63 16.29 12.93
N ARG A 500 14.22 16.14 14.18
CA ARG A 500 13.40 17.10 14.92
C ARG A 500 14.01 17.31 16.28
N ILE A 501 14.09 18.56 16.71
CA ILE A 501 14.44 18.92 18.09
C ILE A 501 13.34 19.84 18.60
N SER A 502 12.86 19.60 19.82
CA SER A 502 11.79 20.36 20.44
C SER A 502 12.11 20.63 21.91
N ALA A 503 11.73 21.80 22.41
CA ALA A 503 11.97 22.23 23.78
C ALA A 503 10.82 23.10 24.29
N GLY A 504 10.59 23.07 25.59
CA GLY A 504 9.56 23.87 26.22
C GLY A 504 9.21 23.37 27.62
N THR A 505 7.92 23.32 27.95
CA THR A 505 7.43 22.97 29.29
C THR A 505 6.44 21.82 29.24
N SER A 506 6.55 20.87 30.18
CA SER A 506 5.56 19.81 30.40
C SER A 506 4.31 20.35 31.12
N THR A 507 3.30 19.50 31.28
CA THR A 507 2.04 19.83 31.96
C THR A 507 2.22 20.34 33.40
N ASP A 508 3.30 19.92 34.07
CA ASP A 508 3.61 20.33 35.45
C ASP A 508 4.48 21.60 35.51
N GLY A 509 4.63 22.29 34.38
CA GLY A 509 5.46 23.50 34.26
C GLY A 509 6.96 23.24 34.31
N LYS A 510 7.40 21.99 34.17
CA LYS A 510 8.81 21.58 34.17
C LYS A 510 9.42 21.67 32.78
N ALA A 511 10.72 21.96 32.70
CA ALA A 511 11.40 21.99 31.41
C ALA A 511 11.34 20.61 30.73
N LEU A 512 11.00 20.58 29.44
CA LEU A 512 10.92 19.39 28.60
C LEU A 512 11.72 19.63 27.32
N VAL A 513 12.57 18.68 26.97
CA VAL A 513 13.30 18.67 25.70
C VAL A 513 13.14 17.29 25.08
N ASP A 514 12.87 17.23 23.78
CA ASP A 514 12.85 16.00 23.02
C ASP A 514 13.55 16.17 21.66
N GLY A 515 14.08 15.06 21.15
CA GLY A 515 14.75 14.99 19.87
C GLY A 515 14.44 13.65 19.20
N TYR A 516 14.35 13.70 17.89
CA TYR A 516 14.11 12.54 17.04
C TYR A 516 14.96 12.63 15.78
N TYR A 517 15.46 11.50 15.30
CA TYR A 517 16.25 11.38 14.08
C TYR A 517 15.83 10.14 13.32
N THR A 518 15.60 10.27 12.01
CA THR A 518 15.30 9.16 11.12
C THR A 518 16.33 9.08 10.00
N HIS A 519 16.84 7.88 9.78
CA HIS A 519 17.74 7.55 8.68
C HIS A 519 17.15 6.43 7.82
N TYR A 520 16.81 6.75 6.57
CA TYR A 520 16.39 5.78 5.56
C TYR A 520 17.62 5.13 4.91
N GLY A 521 18.19 4.13 5.59
CA GLY A 521 19.31 3.36 5.08
C GLY A 521 18.89 2.36 3.99
N ASP A 522 19.85 1.94 3.17
CA ASP A 522 19.61 0.94 2.12
C ASP A 522 19.18 -0.42 2.70
N ARG A 523 19.69 -0.76 3.89
CA ARG A 523 19.49 -2.06 4.55
C ARG A 523 18.38 -2.05 5.60
N ALA A 524 18.11 -0.91 6.22
CA ALA A 524 17.12 -0.75 7.28
C ALA A 524 16.79 0.73 7.49
N LEU A 525 15.58 0.99 7.96
CA LEU A 525 15.16 2.26 8.54
C LEU A 525 15.60 2.31 10.00
N LEU A 526 16.35 3.35 10.35
CA LEU A 526 16.79 3.62 11.73
C LEU A 526 16.04 4.83 12.25
N THR A 527 15.50 4.73 13.47
CA THR A 527 14.88 5.84 14.18
C THR A 527 15.49 5.94 15.57
N ALA A 528 15.97 7.12 15.97
CA ALA A 528 16.52 7.36 17.29
C ALA A 528 15.76 8.51 17.94
N SER A 529 15.42 8.38 19.22
CA SER A 529 14.78 9.43 19.98
C SER A 529 15.35 9.56 21.37
N ALA A 530 15.31 10.77 21.92
CA ALA A 530 15.64 11.03 23.30
C ALA A 530 14.74 12.13 23.83
N SER A 531 14.33 12.03 25.09
CA SER A 531 13.62 13.10 25.78
C SER A 531 14.06 13.22 27.23
N TYR A 532 13.98 14.43 27.75
CA TYR A 532 14.32 14.78 29.12
C TYR A 532 13.28 15.73 29.68
N GLN A 533 12.64 15.34 30.78
CA GLN A 533 11.77 16.20 31.56
C GLN A 533 12.39 16.46 32.94
N ASP A 534 12.58 17.73 33.29
CA ASP A 534 13.09 18.12 34.60
C ASP A 534 12.20 17.63 35.74
N GLY A 535 12.79 16.95 36.73
CA GLY A 535 12.07 16.28 37.82
C GLY A 535 11.13 15.14 37.39
N GLY A 536 11.08 14.82 36.09
CA GLY A 536 10.25 13.77 35.48
C GLY A 536 11.08 12.60 34.98
N ASN A 537 10.94 12.23 33.71
CA ASN A 537 11.63 11.08 33.12
C ASN A 537 12.66 11.50 32.06
N THR A 538 13.78 10.80 32.04
CA THR A 538 14.70 10.77 30.89
C THR A 538 14.42 9.51 30.09
N THR A 539 14.09 9.64 28.81
CA THR A 539 13.87 8.49 27.92
C THR A 539 14.82 8.52 26.73
N ALA A 540 15.22 7.34 26.28
CA ALA A 540 15.92 7.17 25.02
C ALA A 540 15.33 5.94 24.32
N ALA A 541 15.08 6.06 23.01
CA ALA A 541 14.56 4.98 22.19
C ALA A 541 15.34 4.82 20.89
N LEU A 542 15.42 3.57 20.43
CA LEU A 542 16.04 3.16 19.19
C LEU A 542 15.10 2.20 18.47
N GLY A 543 14.72 2.52 17.25
CA GLY A 543 13.91 1.70 16.36
C GLY A 543 14.72 1.28 15.13
N LEU A 544 14.60 0.02 14.74
CA LEU A 544 15.23 -0.57 13.58
C LEU A 544 14.20 -1.39 12.82
N GLN A 545 13.91 -1.00 11.58
CA GLN A 545 12.93 -1.66 10.73
C GLN A 545 13.58 -2.09 9.42
N GLY A 546 13.58 -3.39 9.14
CA GLY A 546 14.21 -3.95 7.95
C GLY A 546 13.79 -5.39 7.68
N GLY A 547 14.42 -6.00 6.70
CA GLY A 547 14.13 -7.35 6.28
C GLY A 547 15.25 -7.93 5.44
N VAL A 548 15.29 -9.26 5.38
CA VAL A 548 16.17 -10.03 4.51
C VAL A 548 15.29 -10.74 3.50
N THR A 549 15.63 -10.63 2.22
CA THR A 549 15.04 -11.46 1.17
C THR A 549 16.15 -12.28 0.52
N VAL A 550 15.96 -13.60 0.48
CA VAL A 550 16.89 -14.59 -0.08
C VAL A 550 16.19 -15.34 -1.20
N THR A 551 16.79 -15.39 -2.37
CA THR A 551 16.28 -16.12 -3.54
C THR A 551 17.40 -16.92 -4.19
N ALA A 552 17.08 -17.76 -5.16
CA ALA A 552 18.08 -18.45 -5.97
C ALA A 552 19.03 -17.48 -6.72
N ASN A 553 18.58 -16.24 -6.97
CA ASN A 553 19.38 -15.23 -7.68
C ASN A 553 20.26 -14.40 -6.73
N GLY A 554 20.11 -14.52 -5.41
CA GLY A 554 20.91 -13.80 -4.42
C GLY A 554 20.11 -13.37 -3.20
N ALA A 555 20.78 -12.66 -2.29
CA ALA A 555 20.20 -12.16 -1.06
C ALA A 555 20.49 -10.66 -0.89
N ALA A 556 19.55 -9.94 -0.29
CA ALA A 556 19.74 -8.54 0.09
C ALA A 556 18.97 -8.22 1.37
N LEU A 557 19.62 -7.39 2.20
CA LEU A 557 18.97 -6.66 3.27
C LEU A 557 18.26 -5.45 2.67
N HIS A 558 17.10 -5.10 3.21
CA HIS A 558 16.32 -3.96 2.76
C HIS A 558 15.48 -3.39 3.90
N ARG A 559 15.12 -2.12 3.81
CA ARG A 559 14.04 -1.55 4.62
C ARG A 559 12.71 -2.28 4.36
N ILE A 560 11.76 -2.20 5.28
CA ILE A 560 10.41 -2.73 5.07
C ILE A 560 9.39 -1.61 5.31
N ASN A 561 8.31 -1.62 4.53
CA ASN A 561 7.14 -0.75 4.78
C ASN A 561 6.06 -1.52 5.55
N MET A 562 5.80 -2.76 5.14
CA MET A 562 4.84 -3.66 5.76
C MET A 562 5.44 -5.08 5.82
N PRO A 563 5.45 -5.75 6.99
CA PRO A 563 5.94 -7.12 7.11
C PRO A 563 5.18 -8.09 6.18
N GLY A 564 5.90 -9.03 5.58
CA GLY A 564 5.34 -10.08 4.71
C GLY A 564 4.84 -9.59 3.34
N ALA A 565 4.96 -8.29 3.05
CA ALA A 565 4.45 -7.67 1.84
C ALA A 565 5.24 -8.05 0.57
N THR A 566 4.62 -7.73 -0.58
CA THR A 566 5.22 -7.86 -1.91
C THR A 566 6.47 -7.00 -2.03
N ARG A 567 7.45 -7.51 -2.77
CA ARG A 567 8.74 -6.86 -2.96
C ARG A 567 9.32 -7.21 -4.31
N LEU A 568 10.19 -6.34 -4.83
CA LEU A 568 10.87 -6.53 -6.10
C LEU A 568 12.38 -6.59 -5.87
N MET A 569 12.97 -7.76 -6.09
CA MET A 569 14.42 -7.92 -6.15
C MET A 569 14.93 -7.45 -7.51
N VAL A 570 15.86 -6.51 -7.49
CA VAL A 570 16.53 -6.01 -8.69
C VAL A 570 17.94 -6.54 -8.77
N ASP A 571 18.39 -6.83 -9.98
CA ASP A 571 19.70 -7.38 -10.28
C ASP A 571 20.43 -6.54 -11.31
N THR A 572 21.57 -5.99 -10.94
CA THR A 572 22.42 -5.14 -11.78
C THR A 572 23.66 -5.89 -12.28
N GLU A 573 23.53 -7.19 -12.51
CA GLU A 573 24.57 -8.03 -13.12
C GLU A 573 25.91 -8.02 -12.38
N LYS A 574 25.82 -8.05 -11.05
CA LYS A 574 26.97 -7.98 -10.10
C LYS A 574 27.60 -6.60 -9.96
N VAL A 575 27.08 -5.56 -10.62
CA VAL A 575 27.53 -4.18 -10.39
C VAL A 575 26.95 -3.66 -9.07
N SER A 576 27.81 -3.39 -8.10
CA SER A 576 27.42 -2.87 -6.80
C SER A 576 27.19 -1.37 -6.80
N ASN A 577 26.55 -0.86 -5.75
CA ASN A 577 26.35 0.57 -5.52
C ASN A 577 25.55 1.31 -6.62
N VAL A 578 24.72 0.58 -7.37
CA VAL A 578 23.81 1.17 -8.35
C VAL A 578 22.58 1.70 -7.61
N PRO A 579 22.26 3.00 -7.70
CA PRO A 579 21.07 3.55 -7.05
C PRO A 579 19.83 3.15 -7.85
N VAL A 580 18.94 2.37 -7.23
CA VAL A 580 17.67 1.96 -7.83
C VAL A 580 16.52 2.53 -7.03
N ARG A 581 15.52 3.08 -7.70
CA ARG A 581 14.37 3.76 -7.13
C ARG A 581 13.06 3.11 -7.60
N GLY A 582 12.12 2.93 -6.69
CA GLY A 582 10.71 2.66 -7.00
C GLY A 582 9.89 3.95 -6.90
N PHE A 583 8.90 3.95 -6.02
CA PHE A 583 8.14 5.14 -5.61
C PHE A 583 8.80 5.94 -4.46
N GLY A 584 9.65 5.31 -3.64
CA GLY A 584 10.31 5.92 -2.48
C GLY A 584 11.73 6.43 -2.75
N SER A 585 12.50 6.72 -1.69
CA SER A 585 13.91 7.09 -1.81
C SER A 585 14.72 5.99 -2.50
N ALA A 586 15.75 6.35 -3.28
CA ALA A 586 16.60 5.37 -3.95
C ALA A 586 17.31 4.46 -2.92
N VAL A 587 17.54 3.21 -3.30
CA VAL A 587 18.32 2.22 -2.54
C VAL A 587 19.48 1.71 -3.40
N HIS A 588 20.66 1.55 -2.81
CA HIS A 588 21.82 1.06 -3.56
C HIS A 588 21.88 -0.47 -3.60
N THR A 589 22.35 -1.01 -4.73
CA THR A 589 22.66 -2.43 -4.84
C THR A 589 23.82 -2.81 -3.93
N ASN A 590 23.71 -3.99 -3.33
CA ASN A 590 24.75 -4.56 -2.48
C ASN A 590 25.96 -5.02 -3.31
N TYR A 591 26.96 -5.58 -2.64
CA TYR A 591 28.18 -6.09 -3.27
C TYR A 591 27.94 -7.13 -4.39
N PHE A 592 26.81 -7.84 -4.37
CA PHE A 592 26.43 -8.81 -5.40
C PHE A 592 25.56 -8.20 -6.51
N GLY A 593 25.41 -6.87 -6.55
CA GLY A 593 24.53 -6.17 -7.47
C GLY A 593 23.04 -6.43 -7.23
N LYS A 594 22.63 -6.71 -5.98
CA LYS A 594 21.22 -6.93 -5.63
C LYS A 594 20.69 -5.81 -4.74
N ALA A 595 19.48 -5.36 -5.03
CA ALA A 595 18.67 -4.55 -4.10
C ALA A 595 17.25 -5.10 -4.06
N VAL A 596 16.49 -4.73 -3.02
CA VAL A 596 15.08 -5.10 -2.89
C VAL A 596 14.27 -3.84 -2.65
N LEU A 597 13.34 -3.59 -3.56
CA LEU A 597 12.35 -2.52 -3.46
C LEU A 597 11.11 -3.07 -2.75
N VAL A 598 10.63 -2.35 -1.74
CA VAL A 598 9.48 -2.74 -0.89
C VAL A 598 8.28 -1.81 -1.02
N ASP A 599 8.47 -0.74 -1.78
CA ASP A 599 7.49 0.23 -2.24
C ASP A 599 6.83 -0.30 -3.52
N VAL A 600 6.16 -1.45 -3.40
CA VAL A 600 5.57 -2.19 -4.51
C VAL A 600 4.12 -2.47 -4.20
N ASN A 601 3.23 -2.05 -5.10
CA ASN A 601 1.79 -2.26 -5.01
C ASN A 601 1.38 -3.62 -5.59
N ASN A 602 0.44 -4.30 -4.94
CA ASN A 602 -0.09 -5.59 -5.39
C ASN A 602 -1.05 -5.40 -6.57
N TYR A 603 -0.95 -6.23 -7.60
CA TYR A 603 -1.82 -6.21 -8.79
C TYR A 603 -1.77 -4.90 -9.61
N PHE A 604 -0.78 -4.05 -9.35
CA PHE A 604 -0.52 -2.82 -10.09
C PHE A 604 0.77 -2.93 -10.89
N ARG A 605 0.86 -2.12 -11.95
CA ARG A 605 2.10 -1.96 -12.71
C ARG A 605 3.09 -1.14 -11.86
N ASN A 606 4.11 -1.81 -11.35
CA ASN A 606 5.19 -1.19 -10.61
C ASN A 606 6.37 -0.93 -11.54
N THR A 607 7.01 0.23 -11.38
CA THR A 607 8.17 0.62 -12.15
C THR A 607 9.37 0.74 -11.21
N ALA A 608 10.50 0.18 -11.62
CA ALA A 608 11.80 0.33 -10.97
C ALA A 608 12.73 1.05 -11.94
N ASN A 609 13.42 2.07 -11.45
CA ASN A 609 14.29 2.94 -12.24
C ASN A 609 15.69 3.01 -11.63
N ILE A 610 16.72 3.06 -12.46
CA ILE A 610 18.06 3.46 -12.02
C ILE A 610 18.09 4.98 -11.93
N ASP A 611 18.55 5.51 -10.80
CA ASP A 611 18.73 6.95 -10.59
C ASP A 611 20.00 7.42 -11.30
N LEU A 612 19.84 7.90 -12.54
CA LEU A 612 20.96 8.27 -13.41
C LEU A 612 21.74 9.48 -12.88
N ASP A 613 21.09 10.36 -12.11
CA ASP A 613 21.73 11.57 -11.57
C ASP A 613 22.75 11.26 -10.47
N ASN A 614 22.57 10.12 -9.79
CA ASN A 614 23.44 9.65 -8.70
C ASN A 614 24.21 8.38 -9.07
N LEU A 615 24.24 8.02 -10.36
CA LEU A 615 24.94 6.83 -10.83
C LEU A 615 26.46 7.07 -10.77
N PRO A 616 27.27 6.11 -10.28
CA PRO A 616 28.73 6.24 -10.32
C PRO A 616 29.25 6.47 -11.74
N ASP A 617 30.31 7.29 -11.86
CA ASP A 617 30.88 7.68 -13.15
C ASP A 617 31.39 6.49 -13.99
N ASP A 618 31.76 5.40 -13.32
CA ASP A 618 32.24 4.14 -13.91
C ASP A 618 31.11 3.13 -14.16
N VAL A 619 29.83 3.53 -14.07
CA VAL A 619 28.69 2.61 -14.23
C VAL A 619 27.71 3.12 -15.28
N GLU A 620 27.40 2.31 -16.28
CA GLU A 620 26.44 2.63 -17.35
C GLU A 620 25.21 1.71 -17.33
N ALA A 621 24.01 2.27 -17.52
CA ALA A 621 22.77 1.52 -17.58
C ALA A 621 22.19 1.51 -19.00
N LEU A 622 22.26 0.35 -19.69
CA LEU A 622 21.70 0.20 -21.05
C LEU A 622 20.18 0.34 -21.09
N ARG A 623 19.52 -0.06 -19.99
CA ARG A 623 18.11 0.19 -19.73
C ARG A 623 17.96 0.64 -18.30
N SER A 624 17.46 1.85 -18.11
CA SER A 624 17.26 2.43 -16.78
C SER A 624 15.91 2.09 -16.17
N VAL A 625 14.96 1.53 -16.94
CA VAL A 625 13.57 1.32 -16.50
C VAL A 625 13.16 -0.15 -16.65
N GLN A 626 12.55 -0.72 -15.60
CA GLN A 626 11.96 -2.05 -15.58
C GLN A 626 10.56 -2.01 -14.97
N GLN A 627 9.66 -2.86 -15.46
CA GLN A 627 8.27 -2.92 -14.99
C GLN A 627 7.87 -4.33 -14.54
N ALA A 628 7.01 -4.41 -13.53
CA ALA A 628 6.45 -5.66 -13.03
C ALA A 628 5.04 -5.45 -12.46
N THR A 629 4.11 -6.35 -12.76
CA THR A 629 2.82 -6.46 -12.05
C THR A 629 2.86 -7.71 -11.21
N LEU A 630 2.76 -7.57 -9.89
CA LEU A 630 3.04 -8.65 -8.94
C LEU A 630 1.79 -9.03 -8.15
N THR A 631 1.53 -10.33 -8.00
CA THR A 631 0.50 -10.83 -7.07
C THR A 631 0.85 -10.51 -5.60
N GLU A 632 -0.15 -10.49 -4.71
CA GLU A 632 0.07 -10.26 -3.29
C GLU A 632 1.12 -11.22 -2.68
N GLY A 633 2.06 -10.65 -1.94
CA GLY A 633 3.16 -11.33 -1.27
C GLY A 633 4.26 -11.86 -2.18
N ALA A 634 4.25 -11.55 -3.48
CA ALA A 634 5.25 -12.05 -4.41
C ALA A 634 6.64 -11.46 -4.15
N ILE A 635 7.68 -12.24 -4.48
CA ILE A 635 9.05 -11.74 -4.62
C ILE A 635 9.29 -11.60 -6.13
N GLY A 636 9.05 -10.41 -6.67
CA GLY A 636 9.37 -10.11 -8.06
C GLY A 636 10.87 -10.13 -8.29
N TYR A 637 11.28 -10.42 -9.52
CA TYR A 637 12.69 -10.33 -9.92
C TYR A 637 12.79 -9.62 -11.27
N ARG A 638 13.59 -8.55 -11.33
CA ARG A 638 13.88 -7.83 -12.58
C ARG A 638 15.37 -7.56 -12.68
N LYS A 639 15.88 -7.70 -13.90
CA LYS A 639 17.29 -7.59 -14.22
C LYS A 639 17.51 -6.30 -15.01
N PHE A 640 18.38 -5.45 -14.50
CA PHE A 640 18.91 -4.30 -15.22
C PHE A 640 20.21 -4.70 -15.91
N GLN A 641 20.33 -4.33 -17.17
CA GLN A 641 21.58 -4.47 -17.90
C GLN A 641 22.46 -3.27 -17.54
N VAL A 642 23.39 -3.53 -16.63
CA VAL A 642 24.31 -2.52 -16.10
C VAL A 642 25.73 -2.99 -16.38
N MET A 643 26.57 -2.08 -16.83
CA MET A 643 27.98 -2.30 -17.08
C MET A 643 28.78 -1.43 -16.12
N SER A 644 29.89 -1.97 -15.62
CA SER A 644 30.85 -1.24 -14.81
C SER A 644 32.19 -1.26 -15.52
N GLY A 645 32.88 -0.13 -15.47
CA GLY A 645 34.14 0.11 -16.15
C GLY A 645 34.22 1.53 -16.71
N ILE A 646 35.38 1.83 -17.26
CA ILE A 646 35.72 3.16 -17.78
C ILE A 646 34.75 3.54 -18.91
N LYS A 647 34.32 4.79 -18.89
CA LYS A 647 33.54 5.41 -19.97
C LYS A 647 34.41 6.45 -20.65
N ALA A 648 34.53 6.34 -21.97
CA ALA A 648 35.29 7.33 -22.72
C ALA A 648 34.82 7.41 -24.18
N VAL A 649 35.03 8.59 -24.75
CA VAL A 649 35.09 8.72 -26.19
C VAL A 649 36.46 8.19 -26.62
N THR A 650 36.49 7.32 -27.62
CA THR A 650 37.70 6.71 -28.16
C THR A 650 37.76 6.95 -29.66
N ILE A 651 38.96 6.89 -30.23
CA ILE A 651 39.15 6.88 -31.68
C ILE A 651 39.73 5.51 -32.02
N ILE A 652 39.03 4.74 -32.84
CA ILE A 652 39.47 3.42 -33.27
C ILE A 652 40.14 3.56 -34.64
N ARG A 653 41.38 3.06 -34.76
CA ARG A 653 42.12 3.04 -36.04
C ARG A 653 42.58 1.64 -36.39
N LEU A 654 42.47 1.29 -37.66
CA LEU A 654 42.95 0.03 -38.21
C LEU A 654 44.48 0.06 -38.39
N PRO A 655 45.16 -1.09 -38.52
CA PRO A 655 46.63 -1.17 -38.65
C PRO A 655 47.18 -0.45 -39.89
N ASP A 656 46.36 -0.29 -40.92
CA ASP A 656 46.69 0.39 -42.16
C ASP A 656 46.46 1.93 -42.10
N GLY A 657 46.03 2.43 -40.95
CA GLY A 657 45.72 3.85 -40.73
C GLY A 657 44.32 4.27 -41.18
N SER A 658 43.54 3.36 -41.78
CA SER A 658 42.13 3.59 -42.11
C SER A 658 41.24 3.49 -40.87
N LEU A 659 39.97 3.85 -41.04
CA LEU A 659 38.98 3.89 -39.96
C LEU A 659 37.97 2.75 -40.13
N PRO A 660 37.51 2.13 -39.03
CA PRO A 660 36.35 1.24 -39.11
C PRO A 660 35.14 1.98 -39.69
N PRO A 661 34.25 1.29 -40.42
CA PRO A 661 33.09 1.92 -41.02
C PRO A 661 32.10 2.42 -39.96
N PHE A 662 31.35 3.46 -40.30
CA PHE A 662 30.21 3.93 -39.50
C PHE A 662 29.24 2.77 -39.23
N GLY A 663 28.80 2.63 -37.97
CA GLY A 663 27.91 1.55 -37.54
C GLY A 663 28.63 0.25 -37.17
N ALA A 664 29.97 0.19 -37.21
CA ALA A 664 30.69 -0.96 -36.68
C ALA A 664 30.43 -1.10 -35.16
N SER A 665 30.11 -2.32 -34.72
CA SER A 665 29.76 -2.61 -33.32
C SER A 665 31.01 -3.02 -32.55
N VAL A 666 31.22 -2.44 -31.37
CA VAL A 666 32.31 -2.84 -30.47
C VAL A 666 31.73 -3.76 -29.41
N MET A 667 32.21 -5.00 -29.38
CA MET A 667 31.74 -6.04 -28.46
C MET A 667 32.82 -6.42 -27.45
N ASN A 668 32.41 -6.56 -26.19
CA ASN A 668 33.28 -7.07 -25.15
C ASN A 668 33.39 -8.61 -25.17
N ALA A 669 34.19 -9.19 -24.27
CA ALA A 669 34.37 -10.64 -24.17
C ALA A 669 33.07 -11.41 -23.87
N SER A 670 32.06 -10.75 -23.30
CA SER A 670 30.73 -11.31 -23.04
C SER A 670 29.77 -11.19 -24.24
N GLN A 671 30.28 -10.82 -25.43
CA GLN A 671 29.49 -10.60 -26.66
C GLN A 671 28.39 -9.55 -26.47
N ARG A 672 28.67 -8.52 -25.66
CA ARG A 672 27.79 -7.36 -25.49
C ARG A 672 28.32 -6.19 -26.25
N GLU A 673 27.45 -5.54 -27.01
CA GLU A 673 27.75 -4.25 -27.61
C GLU A 673 27.92 -3.19 -26.51
N ILE A 674 29.11 -2.61 -26.46
CA ILE A 674 29.48 -1.58 -25.47
C ILE A 674 29.56 -0.17 -26.10
N GLY A 675 29.42 -0.09 -27.42
CA GLY A 675 29.39 1.13 -28.20
C GLY A 675 29.40 0.85 -29.70
N ILE A 676 29.12 1.89 -30.48
CA ILE A 676 29.07 1.86 -31.95
C ILE A 676 30.05 2.89 -32.48
N VAL A 677 30.77 2.55 -33.54
CA VAL A 677 31.66 3.46 -34.26
C VAL A 677 30.83 4.47 -35.06
N SER A 678 31.06 5.74 -34.76
CA SER A 678 30.53 6.91 -35.45
C SER A 678 31.50 7.38 -36.54
N ASP A 679 31.24 8.56 -37.09
CA ASP A 679 32.10 9.23 -38.06
C ASP A 679 33.53 9.38 -37.53
N ASP A 680 34.50 9.42 -38.44
CA ASP A 680 35.94 9.57 -38.16
C ASP A 680 36.54 8.51 -37.19
N GLY A 681 35.87 7.35 -37.06
CA GLY A 681 36.30 6.27 -36.18
C GLY A 681 36.08 6.54 -34.69
N TYR A 682 35.32 7.58 -34.35
CA TYR A 682 34.97 7.87 -32.95
C TYR A 682 34.00 6.80 -32.40
N ALA A 683 34.19 6.36 -31.17
CA ALA A 683 33.25 5.49 -30.48
C ALA A 683 33.14 5.90 -29.01
N TYR A 684 31.91 6.13 -28.54
CA TYR A 684 31.64 6.21 -27.11
C TYR A 684 31.55 4.79 -26.56
N LEU A 685 32.56 4.38 -25.79
CA LEU A 685 32.64 3.06 -25.19
C LEU A 685 32.39 3.18 -23.69
N SER A 686 31.53 2.30 -23.17
CA SER A 686 31.14 2.28 -21.77
C SER A 686 31.40 0.91 -21.15
N GLY A 687 31.80 0.88 -19.88
CA GLY A 687 32.05 -0.37 -19.16
C GLY A 687 33.35 -1.09 -19.60
N MET A 688 34.38 -0.34 -20.01
CA MET A 688 35.68 -0.90 -20.39
C MET A 688 36.52 -1.25 -19.15
N ASN A 689 37.06 -2.46 -19.09
CA ASN A 689 38.01 -2.84 -18.03
C ASN A 689 39.47 -2.72 -18.53
N GLN A 690 40.38 -2.35 -17.63
CA GLN A 690 41.82 -2.29 -17.95
C GLN A 690 42.33 -3.65 -18.44
N GLY A 691 43.11 -3.64 -19.53
CA GLY A 691 43.64 -4.85 -20.17
C GLY A 691 42.59 -5.69 -20.91
N GLU A 692 41.32 -5.27 -20.96
CA GLU A 692 40.26 -6.01 -21.64
C GLU A 692 40.45 -5.99 -23.17
N LYS A 693 40.23 -7.14 -23.79
CA LYS A 693 40.21 -7.31 -25.24
C LYS A 693 38.78 -7.25 -25.75
N MET A 694 38.54 -6.43 -26.76
CA MET A 694 37.22 -6.20 -27.33
C MET A 694 37.30 -6.36 -28.84
N GLN A 695 36.25 -6.90 -29.44
CA GLN A 695 36.19 -7.16 -30.87
C GLN A 695 35.36 -6.09 -31.57
N VAL A 696 35.83 -5.62 -32.72
CA VAL A 696 35.07 -4.72 -33.58
C VAL A 696 34.49 -5.52 -34.73
N HIS A 697 33.17 -5.45 -34.86
CA HIS A 697 32.36 -6.24 -35.80
C HIS A 697 31.76 -5.35 -36.88
N TRP A 698 31.96 -5.73 -38.14
CA TRP A 698 31.23 -5.20 -39.29
C TRP A 698 31.16 -6.28 -40.38
N ASP A 699 30.26 -6.12 -41.34
CA ASP A 699 29.92 -7.16 -42.34
C ASP A 699 29.52 -8.52 -41.72
N GLY A 700 28.91 -8.49 -40.53
CA GLY A 700 28.40 -9.68 -39.83
C GLY A 700 29.47 -10.58 -39.21
N ARG A 701 30.73 -10.13 -39.09
CA ARG A 701 31.82 -10.89 -38.44
C ARG A 701 32.75 -10.00 -37.63
N ALA A 702 33.50 -10.60 -36.70
CA ALA A 702 34.60 -9.93 -36.01
C ALA A 702 35.76 -9.71 -36.99
N GLN A 703 36.28 -8.50 -37.06
CA GLN A 703 37.30 -8.14 -38.06
C GLN A 703 38.62 -7.72 -37.40
N CYS A 704 38.55 -7.05 -36.26
CA CYS A 704 39.74 -6.66 -35.51
C CYS A 704 39.48 -6.64 -33.99
N GLU A 705 40.56 -6.66 -33.21
CA GLU A 705 40.59 -6.65 -31.75
C GLU A 705 41.27 -5.37 -31.24
N ILE A 706 40.63 -4.68 -30.29
CA ILE A 706 41.21 -3.56 -29.53
C ILE A 706 41.50 -4.02 -28.11
N THR A 707 42.58 -3.50 -27.51
CA THR A 707 42.91 -3.74 -26.09
C THR A 707 42.83 -2.44 -25.32
N VAL A 708 42.11 -2.46 -24.19
CA VAL A 708 42.01 -1.32 -23.28
C VAL A 708 43.35 -1.13 -22.56
N PRO A 709 43.99 0.05 -22.63
CA PRO A 709 45.23 0.32 -21.89
C PRO A 709 45.06 0.17 -20.37
N ASP A 710 46.15 -0.20 -19.68
CA ASP A 710 46.16 -0.32 -18.21
C ASP A 710 46.15 1.07 -17.53
N ASP A 711 46.79 2.07 -18.13
CA ASP A 711 46.87 3.45 -17.62
C ASP A 711 45.87 4.35 -18.36
N ILE A 712 44.62 4.36 -17.92
CA ILE A 712 43.63 5.36 -18.35
C ILE A 712 43.34 6.27 -17.16
N ALA A 713 43.72 7.55 -17.27
CA ALA A 713 43.33 8.56 -16.31
C ALA A 713 41.81 8.77 -16.39
N THR A 714 41.12 8.44 -15.31
CA THR A 714 39.65 8.48 -15.16
C THR A 714 39.03 9.88 -15.27
N GLU A 715 39.84 10.94 -15.40
CA GLU A 715 39.38 12.33 -15.29
C GLU A 715 39.29 13.12 -16.61
N SER A 716 39.50 12.52 -17.78
CA SER A 716 39.53 13.30 -19.03
C SER A 716 38.54 12.84 -20.08
N LEU A 717 37.61 13.73 -20.43
CA LEU A 717 36.76 13.69 -21.64
C LEU A 717 37.57 13.76 -22.96
N THR A 718 38.91 13.77 -22.92
CA THR A 718 39.74 13.72 -24.13
C THR A 718 39.70 12.33 -24.75
N ALA A 719 39.35 12.29 -26.04
CA ALA A 719 39.35 11.05 -26.78
C ALA A 719 40.75 10.42 -26.85
N PHE A 720 40.87 9.14 -26.52
CA PHE A 720 42.12 8.40 -26.66
C PHE A 720 42.07 7.38 -27.80
N LEU A 721 43.24 7.07 -28.36
CA LEU A 721 43.38 6.17 -29.50
C LEU A 721 43.36 4.71 -29.05
N LEU A 722 42.49 3.90 -29.65
CA LEU A 722 42.49 2.45 -29.54
C LEU A 722 42.91 1.82 -30.88
N PRO A 723 44.16 1.32 -31.00
CA PRO A 723 44.59 0.63 -32.21
C PRO A 723 43.90 -0.73 -32.31
N CYS A 724 43.22 -0.98 -33.43
CA CYS A 724 42.58 -2.26 -33.73
C CYS A 724 43.54 -3.16 -34.49
N GLN A 725 43.82 -4.37 -33.98
CA GLN A 725 44.64 -5.35 -34.67
C GLN A 725 43.74 -6.32 -35.43
N PHE A 726 43.98 -6.54 -36.73
CA PHE A 726 43.20 -7.52 -37.48
C PHE A 726 43.28 -8.90 -36.82
N LEU A 727 42.12 -9.54 -36.67
CA LEU A 727 42.06 -10.92 -36.24
C LEU A 727 42.74 -11.76 -37.33
N LYS A 728 43.71 -12.61 -36.95
CA LYS A 728 44.29 -13.55 -37.90
C LYS A 728 43.16 -14.45 -38.39
N ASP A 729 42.95 -14.51 -39.71
CA ASP A 729 42.06 -15.49 -40.32
C ASP A 729 42.49 -16.89 -39.82
N GLU A 730 41.67 -17.52 -38.98
CA GLU A 730 41.82 -18.96 -38.64
C GLU A 730 41.42 -19.87 -39.82
N ASN A 731 41.19 -19.32 -41.01
CA ASN A 731 41.04 -20.06 -42.24
C ASN A 731 42.15 -19.69 -43.23
N LYS A 732 43.29 -20.35 -43.11
CA LYS A 732 44.13 -20.70 -44.26
C LYS A 732 44.45 -22.18 -44.25
#